data_AF-E2AEK9-F1
#
_entry.id   AF-E2AEK9-F1
#
_cell.length_a   1.000
_cell.length_b   1.000
_cell.length_c   1.000
_cell.angle_alpha   90.00
_cell.angle_beta   90.00
_cell.angle_gamma   90.00
#
_symmetry.space_group_name_H-M   'P 1'
#
loop_
_entity.id
_entity.type
_entity.pdbx_description
1 polymer ?
#
loop_
_entity_poly.entity_id
_entity_poly.type
_entity_poly.pdbx_seq_one_letter_code
_entity_poly.pdbx_strand_id
1 'polypeptide(L)'
;MNNVTSQKLSLYSVLKIRRDDFNEFICGWGAAVINVTVTFPINKIIFRQILEGVPMRAAIGQISQEGIQLLYRGILPPLCQKTLSLSLMFSTYEGCKQRLCLLTKNDVLAKVLAANIAGTIEAVLMPLERVQTLLQDWRYHDKFKNTSHTFRYLLTNYGISECYRGMVPIIYRNGLSNLMFFTLRDQSKVLIEVEDAVTSESYVLDLEFSGPALVHLQLIFSRQLFSLRAQSTRFIIPMKFTVRQVRTGMVTVSDGKSKPIPMRLHLSMEVLKLQREDLEAANHNKPPLDAKERMVQITRQKVGGLGLSIKGGAEHKLPVLISRIYKGQAADQCGQLFVGDAIIKVNGEYITACNHDDAVNILRNAGDIVVLTVKHYRAAKPFLQKNEKEEKLDNVANGTAEDGWISPNRQGGSPRCSHSRQSSNASSSSMQYKRWVDVITVPLMMAYVTRYIFGTDKLRRNAFEVRGLNGARTGVIHCDDSAILSQWLKYITDNITGLTHLQMKLYNRNFGVGERIEYMGWVNEAVSNSNQPWQSYRPRFLALKGPDLLLFETPPCNIGDWSRCALTFKVYQTMFRVMRESENVDERQHCFLAQSPGKPPRYLSVETRQELLRVEAAWHTAICSAVTYLKSKTFPVTFNSRSAGLTLEWTQGFTLSYEGIGEIAWRYKFSQLRGSSDDGKSRLKLHFQEPDSIAIETKELECSQLQNLLFCMHAFLTAKVAAVDPTFLTSTTP
;
A
#
# COMPACT_ATOMS: atom_id res chain seq x y z
N MET A 1 1.20 -56.30 -2.87
CA MET A 1 0.97 -55.70 -4.21
C MET A 1 0.14 -54.45 -4.05
N ASN A 2 0.75 -53.28 -4.28
CA ASN A 2 0.17 -52.11 -4.94
C ASN A 2 1.32 -51.10 -5.10
N ASN A 3 1.89 -51.11 -6.30
CA ASN A 3 3.03 -50.31 -6.73
C ASN A 3 2.65 -48.82 -6.80
N VAL A 4 3.15 -48.02 -5.87
CA VAL A 4 3.30 -46.58 -6.08
C VAL A 4 4.67 -46.38 -6.71
N THR A 5 4.68 -46.16 -8.03
CA THR A 5 5.88 -45.82 -8.79
C THR A 5 6.43 -44.48 -8.30
N SER A 6 7.55 -44.54 -7.59
CA SER A 6 8.38 -43.38 -7.26
C SER A 6 8.82 -42.70 -8.56
N GLN A 7 8.16 -41.61 -8.95
CA GLN A 7 8.68 -40.72 -9.97
C GLN A 7 9.99 -40.13 -9.44
N LYS A 8 11.12 -40.58 -10.01
CA LYS A 8 12.41 -39.90 -9.86
C LYS A 8 12.28 -38.50 -10.47
N LEU A 9 11.86 -37.52 -9.66
CA LEU A 9 12.06 -36.11 -9.96
C LEU A 9 13.56 -35.87 -10.02
N SER A 10 14.07 -35.62 -11.23
CA SER A 10 15.46 -35.27 -11.47
C SER A 10 15.80 -34.03 -10.65
N LEU A 11 16.86 -34.09 -9.83
CA LEU A 11 17.41 -32.96 -9.06
C LEU A 11 17.59 -31.68 -9.91
N TYR A 12 17.73 -31.83 -11.23
CA TYR A 12 17.84 -30.75 -12.19
C TYR A 12 16.56 -29.91 -12.34
N SER A 13 15.36 -30.46 -12.07
CA SER A 13 14.11 -29.70 -12.10
C SER A 13 13.88 -28.87 -10.83
N VAL A 14 14.47 -29.28 -9.70
CA VAL A 14 14.43 -28.56 -8.40
C VAL A 14 15.44 -27.41 -8.39
N LEU A 15 16.58 -27.56 -9.07
CA LEU A 15 17.63 -26.53 -9.18
C LEU A 15 17.40 -25.53 -10.34
N LYS A 16 16.31 -25.65 -11.10
CA LYS A 16 16.01 -24.72 -12.20
C LYS A 16 15.41 -23.43 -11.65
N ILE A 17 16.29 -22.50 -11.27
CA ILE A 17 15.94 -21.14 -10.82
C ILE A 17 15.06 -20.48 -11.88
N ARG A 18 13.82 -20.14 -11.51
CA ARG A 18 12.89 -19.38 -12.37
C ARG A 18 13.35 -17.93 -12.41
N ARG A 19 13.06 -17.21 -13.50
CA ARG A 19 13.46 -15.79 -13.67
C ARG A 19 12.88 -14.89 -12.57
N ASP A 20 11.74 -15.29 -12.00
CA ASP A 20 11.07 -14.60 -10.89
C ASP A 20 11.81 -14.84 -9.56
N ASP A 21 12.23 -16.07 -9.27
CA ASP A 21 13.06 -16.40 -8.08
C ASP A 21 14.40 -15.65 -8.07
N PHE A 22 14.98 -15.40 -9.25
CA PHE A 22 16.20 -14.62 -9.39
C PHE A 22 16.00 -13.13 -9.06
N ASN A 23 14.84 -12.58 -9.43
CA ASN A 23 14.49 -11.20 -9.07
C ASN A 23 14.23 -11.07 -7.56
N GLU A 24 13.57 -12.06 -6.94
CA GLU A 24 13.36 -12.12 -5.50
C GLU A 24 14.69 -12.23 -4.73
N PHE A 25 15.61 -13.07 -5.22
CA PHE A 25 16.96 -13.18 -4.67
C PHE A 25 17.73 -11.84 -4.78
N ILE A 26 17.67 -11.15 -5.93
CA ILE A 26 18.31 -9.85 -6.12
C ILE A 26 17.69 -8.79 -5.19
N CYS A 27 16.36 -8.78 -5.04
CA CYS A 27 15.65 -7.87 -4.15
C CYS A 27 16.03 -8.13 -2.68
N GLY A 28 16.07 -9.39 -2.24
CA GLY A 28 16.51 -9.77 -0.90
C GLY A 28 17.97 -9.41 -0.64
N TRP A 29 18.84 -9.62 -1.63
CA TRP A 29 20.24 -9.21 -1.57
C TRP A 29 20.39 -7.69 -1.47
N GLY A 30 19.67 -6.92 -2.30
CA GLY A 30 19.67 -5.47 -2.26
C GLY A 30 19.17 -4.92 -0.91
N ALA A 31 18.11 -5.50 -0.35
CA ALA A 31 17.60 -5.15 0.97
C ALA A 31 18.64 -5.42 2.08
N ALA A 32 19.33 -6.56 2.03
CA ALA A 32 20.39 -6.90 2.98
C ALA A 32 21.56 -5.91 2.89
N VAL A 33 21.97 -5.52 1.68
CA VAL A 33 23.03 -4.54 1.47
C VAL A 33 22.66 -3.18 2.05
N ILE A 34 21.43 -2.71 1.81
CA ILE A 34 20.95 -1.43 2.35
C ILE A 34 20.90 -1.49 3.88
N ASN A 35 20.33 -2.53 4.46
CA ASN A 35 20.24 -2.70 5.91
C ASN A 35 21.61 -2.71 6.58
N VAL A 36 22.55 -3.51 6.07
CA VAL A 36 23.93 -3.56 6.60
C VAL A 36 24.60 -2.19 6.47
N THR A 37 24.43 -1.50 5.34
CA THR A 37 25.06 -0.17 5.12
C THR A 37 24.53 0.90 6.07
N VAL A 38 23.22 0.91 6.33
CA VAL A 38 22.59 1.87 7.25
C VAL A 38 22.94 1.56 8.71
N THR A 39 23.00 0.28 9.09
CA THR A 39 23.24 -0.14 10.48
C THR A 39 24.72 -0.23 10.86
N PHE A 40 25.63 -0.27 9.88
CA PHE A 40 27.07 -0.43 10.11
C PHE A 40 27.69 0.59 11.08
N PRO A 41 27.40 1.91 10.99
CA PRO A 41 27.95 2.89 11.93
C PRO A 41 27.58 2.60 13.39
N ILE A 42 26.34 2.18 13.64
CA ILE A 42 25.84 1.84 14.97
C ILE A 42 26.55 0.59 15.49
N ASN A 43 26.69 -0.44 14.64
CA ASN A 43 27.41 -1.67 14.99
C ASN A 43 28.88 -1.40 15.30
N LYS A 44 29.52 -0.46 14.59
CA LYS A 44 30.91 -0.06 14.85
C LYS A 44 31.07 0.65 16.21
N ILE A 45 30.11 1.49 16.59
CA ILE A 45 30.10 2.11 17.94
C ILE A 45 29.99 1.03 19.01
N ILE A 46 29.05 0.08 18.86
CA ILE A 46 28.87 -1.04 19.81
C ILE A 46 30.15 -1.88 19.91
N PHE A 47 30.80 -2.17 18.78
CA PHE A 47 32.06 -2.90 18.76
C PHE A 47 33.16 -2.18 19.56
N ARG A 48 33.27 -0.85 19.41
CA ARG A 48 34.20 -0.03 20.20
C ARG A 48 33.88 -0.05 21.70
N GLN A 49 32.60 -0.01 22.06
CA GLN A 49 32.18 -0.14 23.46
C GLN A 49 32.53 -1.51 24.06
N ILE A 50 32.36 -2.60 23.31
CA ILE A 50 32.69 -3.96 23.77
C ILE A 50 34.20 -4.16 23.93
N LEU A 51 34.99 -3.66 22.98
CA LEU A 51 36.44 -3.86 22.97
C LEU A 51 37.17 -3.04 24.05
N GLU A 52 36.73 -1.79 24.27
CA GLU A 52 37.42 -0.85 25.16
C GLU A 52 36.70 -0.63 26.49
N GLY A 53 35.47 -1.13 26.65
CA GLY A 53 34.67 -0.92 27.86
C GLY A 53 34.21 0.53 28.06
N VAL A 54 34.18 1.34 27.00
CA VAL A 54 33.86 2.77 27.07
C VAL A 54 32.35 3.06 26.93
N PRO A 55 31.84 4.15 27.56
CA PRO A 55 30.45 4.56 27.39
C PRO A 55 30.17 5.09 25.98
N MET A 56 28.92 4.99 25.52
CA MET A 56 28.49 5.31 24.15
C MET A 56 28.93 6.71 23.68
N ARG A 57 28.86 7.71 24.56
CA ARG A 57 29.24 9.10 24.24
C ARG A 57 30.75 9.23 23.95
N ALA A 58 31.58 8.49 24.68
CA ALA A 58 33.02 8.47 24.45
C ALA A 58 33.37 7.73 23.14
N ALA A 59 32.73 6.59 22.87
CA ALA A 59 32.90 5.85 21.62
C ALA A 59 32.52 6.69 20.38
N ILE A 60 31.42 7.47 20.46
CA ILE A 60 31.02 8.38 19.39
C ILE A 60 32.07 9.49 19.18
N GLY A 61 32.60 10.07 20.26
CA GLY A 61 33.63 11.11 20.18
C GLY A 61 34.95 10.62 19.60
N GLN A 62 35.37 9.40 19.91
CA GLN A 62 36.57 8.79 19.32
C GLN A 62 36.37 8.50 17.83
N ILE A 63 35.25 7.88 17.45
CA ILE A 63 34.96 7.50 16.07
C ILE A 63 34.74 8.74 15.18
N SER A 64 34.16 9.82 15.71
CA SER A 64 33.96 11.05 14.95
C SER A 64 35.29 11.72 14.59
N GLN A 65 36.33 11.57 15.41
CA GLN A 65 37.69 12.07 15.14
C GLN A 65 38.43 11.26 14.06
N GLU A 66 38.07 9.99 13.85
CA GLU A 66 38.67 9.09 12.83
C GLU A 66 38.17 9.37 11.40
N GLY A 67 37.03 10.06 11.24
CA GLY A 67 36.46 10.41 9.94
C GLY A 67 35.62 9.32 9.26
N ILE A 68 34.90 9.71 8.20
CA ILE A 68 33.82 8.89 7.59
C ILE A 68 34.33 7.68 6.79
N GLN A 69 35.55 7.75 6.27
CA GLN A 69 36.15 6.62 5.54
C GLN A 69 36.52 5.48 6.50
N LEU A 70 37.04 5.82 7.68
CA LEU A 70 37.30 4.83 8.72
C LEU A 70 36.00 4.31 9.31
N LEU A 71 34.93 5.11 9.40
CA LEU A 71 33.62 4.66 9.88
C LEU A 71 33.10 3.40 9.15
N TYR A 72 33.29 3.32 7.83
CA TYR A 72 32.83 2.20 7.00
C TYR A 72 33.89 1.10 6.75
N ARG A 73 35.08 1.23 7.35
CA ARG A 73 36.15 0.24 7.22
C ARG A 73 35.72 -1.10 7.82
N GLY A 74 35.85 -2.16 7.02
CA GLY A 74 35.44 -3.51 7.41
C GLY A 74 33.96 -3.84 7.16
N ILE A 75 33.26 -3.08 6.31
CA ILE A 75 31.86 -3.36 5.93
C ILE A 75 31.71 -4.54 4.95
N LEU A 76 32.74 -4.85 4.17
CA LEU A 76 32.65 -5.90 3.15
C LEU A 76 32.42 -7.31 3.72
N PRO A 77 33.12 -7.77 4.78
CA PRO A 77 32.84 -9.08 5.37
C PRO A 77 31.39 -9.27 5.85
N PRO A 78 30.75 -8.35 6.59
CA PRO A 78 29.35 -8.53 6.99
C PRO A 78 28.36 -8.46 5.82
N LEU A 79 28.66 -7.71 4.75
CA LEU A 79 27.85 -7.75 3.52
C LEU A 79 27.86 -9.15 2.88
N CYS A 80 29.05 -9.75 2.73
CA CYS A 80 29.17 -11.10 2.19
C CYS A 80 28.58 -12.16 3.13
N GLN A 81 28.84 -12.02 4.43
CA GLN A 81 28.40 -12.97 5.45
C GLN A 81 26.88 -13.02 5.56
N LYS A 82 26.20 -11.87 5.63
CA LYS A 82 24.74 -11.83 5.82
C LYS A 82 23.98 -12.46 4.64
N THR A 83 24.47 -12.31 3.41
CA THR A 83 23.90 -12.97 2.24
C THR A 83 24.08 -14.49 2.31
N LEU A 84 25.25 -14.97 2.73
CA LEU A 84 25.55 -16.41 2.77
C LEU A 84 24.92 -17.11 3.99
N SER A 85 24.93 -16.47 5.17
CA SER A 85 24.43 -17.03 6.42
C SER A 85 22.93 -17.31 6.35
N LEU A 86 22.14 -16.37 5.82
CA LEU A 86 20.68 -16.52 5.76
C LEU A 86 20.28 -17.74 4.92
N SER A 87 20.84 -17.87 3.71
CA SER A 87 20.56 -18.98 2.81
C SER A 87 21.02 -20.33 3.39
N LEU A 88 22.21 -20.38 4.00
CA LEU A 88 22.74 -21.59 4.62
C LEU A 88 21.91 -22.03 5.82
N MET A 89 21.55 -21.10 6.71
CA MET A 89 20.78 -21.35 7.92
C MET A 89 19.40 -21.96 7.60
N PHE A 90 18.63 -21.35 6.69
CA PHE A 90 17.29 -21.83 6.33
C PHE A 90 17.32 -23.15 5.56
N SER A 91 18.21 -23.26 4.57
CA SER A 91 18.34 -24.49 3.77
C SER A 91 18.73 -25.68 4.65
N THR A 92 19.67 -25.47 5.58
CA THR A 92 20.10 -26.51 6.51
C THR A 92 19.01 -26.87 7.51
N TYR A 93 18.33 -25.88 8.09
CA TYR A 93 17.27 -26.13 9.08
C TYR A 93 16.12 -26.96 8.48
N GLU A 94 15.55 -26.53 7.36
CA GLU A 94 14.42 -27.25 6.74
C GLU A 94 14.84 -28.63 6.21
N GLY A 95 16.04 -28.72 5.60
CA GLY A 95 16.59 -29.98 5.11
C GLY A 95 16.86 -30.99 6.22
N CYS A 96 17.39 -30.54 7.37
CA CYS A 96 17.65 -31.40 8.52
C CYS A 96 16.37 -31.75 9.27
N LYS A 97 15.46 -30.78 9.49
CA LYS A 97 14.17 -30.99 10.17
C LYS A 97 13.35 -32.08 9.50
N GLN A 98 13.21 -32.04 8.17
CA GLN A 98 12.42 -33.03 7.43
C GLN A 98 13.01 -34.44 7.55
N ARG A 99 14.34 -34.58 7.47
CA ARG A 99 15.03 -35.87 7.56
C ARG A 99 15.04 -36.41 9.00
N LEU A 100 15.30 -35.55 9.98
CA LEU A 100 15.34 -35.94 11.39
C LEU A 100 13.94 -36.31 11.91
N CYS A 101 12.89 -35.59 11.50
CA CYS A 101 11.52 -35.92 11.90
C CYS A 101 11.09 -37.32 11.44
N LEU A 102 11.52 -37.74 10.24
CA LEU A 102 11.31 -39.11 9.74
C LEU A 102 12.09 -40.18 10.53
N LEU A 103 13.24 -39.83 11.11
CA LEU A 103 14.13 -40.74 11.83
C LEU A 103 13.81 -40.85 13.33
N THR A 104 13.54 -39.75 14.03
CA THR A 104 13.34 -39.74 15.49
C THR A 104 11.89 -39.89 15.93
N LYS A 105 10.91 -39.73 15.02
CA LYS A 105 9.46 -39.69 15.34
C LYS A 105 9.05 -38.67 16.43
N ASN A 106 9.95 -37.76 16.80
CA ASN A 106 9.74 -36.72 17.80
C ASN A 106 10.08 -35.36 17.18
N ASP A 107 9.05 -34.55 16.93
CA ASP A 107 9.15 -33.26 16.25
C ASP A 107 9.97 -32.23 17.05
N VAL A 108 9.85 -32.24 18.38
CA VAL A 108 10.58 -31.31 19.25
C VAL A 108 12.08 -31.62 19.21
N LEU A 109 12.44 -32.90 19.34
CA LEU A 109 13.85 -33.33 19.28
C LEU A 109 14.45 -33.07 17.89
N ALA A 110 13.69 -33.29 16.81
CA ALA A 110 14.13 -33.02 15.45
C ALA A 110 14.40 -31.53 15.21
N LYS A 111 13.55 -30.64 15.73
CA LYS A 111 13.73 -29.17 15.67
C LYS A 111 14.97 -28.71 16.41
N VAL A 112 15.19 -29.21 17.64
CA VAL A 112 16.36 -28.86 18.46
C VAL A 112 17.66 -29.28 17.76
N LEU A 113 17.71 -30.50 17.22
CA LEU A 113 18.89 -31.00 16.50
C LEU A 113 19.10 -30.24 15.18
N ALA A 114 18.05 -29.99 14.41
CA ALA A 114 18.15 -29.23 13.17
C ALA A 114 18.64 -27.78 13.39
N ALA A 115 18.18 -27.12 14.44
CA ALA A 115 18.62 -25.76 14.78
C ALA A 115 20.10 -25.71 15.20
N ASN A 116 20.57 -26.69 15.99
CA ASN A 116 21.98 -26.79 16.35
C ASN A 116 22.86 -27.10 15.13
N ILE A 117 22.43 -27.99 14.24
CA ILE A 117 23.15 -28.26 12.98
C ILE A 117 23.23 -26.99 12.13
N ALA A 118 22.12 -26.26 11.96
CA ALA A 118 22.12 -24.98 11.25
C ALA A 118 23.10 -23.95 11.87
N GLY A 119 23.14 -23.83 13.20
CA GLY A 119 24.11 -22.97 13.90
C GLY A 119 25.57 -23.39 13.73
N THR A 120 25.86 -24.69 13.69
CA THR A 120 27.21 -25.19 13.42
C THR A 120 27.65 -24.95 11.97
N ILE A 121 26.74 -25.08 11.00
CA ILE A 121 27.05 -24.80 9.58
C ILE A 121 27.26 -23.31 9.36
N GLU A 122 26.52 -22.45 10.06
CA GLU A 122 26.75 -21.00 10.01
C GLU A 122 28.17 -20.62 10.50
N ALA A 123 28.73 -21.36 11.46
CA ALA A 123 30.09 -21.12 11.95
C ALA A 123 31.18 -21.36 10.88
N VAL A 124 30.86 -21.97 9.74
CA VAL A 124 31.77 -22.07 8.58
C VAL A 124 32.15 -20.68 8.05
N LEU A 125 31.26 -19.68 8.20
CA LEU A 125 31.47 -18.30 7.76
C LEU A 125 32.30 -17.45 8.73
N MET A 126 32.77 -18.04 9.85
CA MET A 126 33.58 -17.36 10.85
C MET A 126 34.80 -16.59 10.30
N PRO A 127 35.53 -17.02 9.26
CA PRO A 127 36.65 -16.25 8.73
C PRO A 127 36.27 -14.83 8.31
N LEU A 128 35.02 -14.59 7.89
CA LEU A 128 34.50 -13.26 7.57
C LEU A 128 34.35 -12.42 8.85
N GLU A 129 33.82 -12.99 9.94
CA GLU A 129 33.76 -12.33 11.26
C GLU A 129 35.17 -12.01 11.78
N ARG A 130 36.12 -12.94 11.62
CA ARG A 130 37.51 -12.74 12.03
C ARG A 130 38.17 -11.58 11.28
N VAL A 131 37.99 -11.50 9.95
CA VAL A 131 38.54 -10.40 9.16
C VAL A 131 37.83 -9.07 9.44
N GLN A 132 36.52 -9.09 9.71
CA GLN A 132 35.77 -7.91 10.14
C GLN A 132 36.36 -7.34 11.44
N THR A 133 36.52 -8.17 12.48
CA THR A 133 37.01 -7.72 13.79
C THR A 133 38.41 -7.10 13.70
N LEU A 134 39.31 -7.70 12.91
CA LEU A 134 40.66 -7.18 12.71
C LEU A 134 40.71 -5.87 11.91
N LEU A 135 39.74 -5.63 11.01
CA LEU A 135 39.67 -4.38 10.25
C LEU A 135 38.99 -3.24 11.02
N GLN A 136 38.14 -3.55 12.00
CA GLN A 136 37.43 -2.57 12.82
C GLN A 136 38.23 -2.14 14.05
N ASP A 137 39.16 -2.97 14.51
CA ASP A 137 40.07 -2.64 15.60
C ASP A 137 41.11 -1.60 15.15
N TRP A 138 41.16 -0.48 15.88
CA TRP A 138 42.04 0.64 15.55
C TRP A 138 43.53 0.28 15.69
N ARG A 139 43.86 -0.66 16.57
CA ARG A 139 45.25 -1.11 16.81
C ARG A 139 45.89 -1.74 15.57
N TYR A 140 45.06 -2.21 14.64
CA TYR A 140 45.52 -2.87 13.42
C TYR A 140 45.28 -2.03 12.15
N HIS A 141 44.90 -0.75 12.31
CA HIS A 141 44.66 0.14 11.18
C HIS A 141 45.89 0.31 10.27
N ASP A 142 47.11 0.26 10.82
CA ASP A 142 48.34 0.40 10.04
C ASP A 142 48.79 -0.92 9.39
N LYS A 143 48.35 -2.05 9.95
CA LYS A 143 48.76 -3.40 9.52
C LYS A 143 47.92 -3.93 8.35
N PHE A 144 46.64 -3.59 8.29
CA PHE A 144 45.69 -4.22 7.36
C PHE A 144 44.97 -3.22 6.45
N LYS A 145 45.37 -3.13 5.18
CA LYS A 145 44.77 -2.14 4.25
C LYS A 145 43.31 -2.43 3.90
N ASN A 146 42.99 -3.66 3.49
CA ASN A 146 41.66 -4.05 2.97
C ASN A 146 41.32 -5.51 3.33
N THR A 147 40.04 -5.89 3.22
CA THR A 147 39.55 -7.26 3.46
C THR A 147 40.35 -8.34 2.74
N SER A 148 40.59 -8.19 1.44
CA SER A 148 41.38 -9.17 0.66
C SER A 148 42.84 -9.26 1.14
N HIS A 149 43.44 -8.11 1.48
CA HIS A 149 44.80 -8.07 2.02
C HIS A 149 44.89 -8.76 3.39
N THR A 150 43.93 -8.51 4.29
CA THR A 150 43.85 -9.18 5.59
C THR A 150 43.68 -10.69 5.44
N PHE A 151 42.79 -11.13 4.55
CA PHE A 151 42.55 -12.56 4.30
C PHE A 151 43.81 -13.26 3.78
N ARG A 152 44.49 -12.64 2.79
CA ARG A 152 45.75 -13.15 2.23
C ARG A 152 46.87 -13.18 3.28
N TYR A 153 46.98 -12.13 4.09
CA TYR A 153 48.00 -12.03 5.13
C TYR A 153 47.80 -13.09 6.23
N LEU A 154 46.57 -13.34 6.66
CA LEU A 154 46.25 -14.39 7.65
C LEU A 154 46.59 -15.79 7.11
N LEU A 155 46.14 -16.10 5.90
CA LEU A 155 46.38 -17.40 5.27
C LEU A 155 47.86 -17.68 5.03
N THR A 156 48.63 -16.66 4.63
CA THR A 156 50.05 -16.84 4.27
C THR A 156 50.95 -16.95 5.50
N ASN A 157 50.68 -16.19 6.57
CA ASN A 157 51.58 -16.10 7.72
C ASN A 157 51.19 -17.00 8.92
N TYR A 158 49.90 -17.29 9.09
CA TYR A 158 49.39 -18.03 10.26
C TYR A 158 48.57 -19.27 9.89
N GLY A 159 48.29 -19.47 8.59
CA GLY A 159 47.53 -20.60 8.08
C GLY A 159 46.01 -20.50 8.33
N ILE A 160 45.30 -21.56 7.96
CA ILE A 160 43.81 -21.62 8.02
C ILE A 160 43.31 -21.67 9.48
N SER A 161 44.09 -22.21 10.41
CA SER A 161 43.70 -22.33 11.82
C SER A 161 43.47 -20.97 12.48
N GLU A 162 44.23 -19.94 12.12
CA GLU A 162 44.07 -18.59 12.68
C GLU A 162 42.80 -17.90 12.17
N CYS A 163 42.31 -18.26 10.97
CA CYS A 163 41.03 -17.79 10.45
C CYS A 163 39.83 -18.32 11.25
N TYR A 164 40.00 -19.46 11.93
CA TYR A 164 38.99 -20.12 12.77
C TYR A 164 39.29 -20.02 14.28
N ARG A 165 40.17 -19.11 14.70
CA ARG A 165 40.49 -18.89 16.11
C ARG A 165 39.32 -18.29 16.89
N GLY A 166 38.73 -19.08 17.79
CA GLY A 166 37.49 -18.71 18.50
C GLY A 166 36.24 -19.43 17.99
N MET A 167 36.38 -20.48 17.18
CA MET A 167 35.26 -21.26 16.65
C MET A 167 34.37 -21.89 17.73
N VAL A 168 34.96 -22.42 18.82
CA VAL A 168 34.21 -23.09 19.89
C VAL A 168 33.15 -22.18 20.52
N PRO A 169 33.46 -20.97 21.05
CA PRO A 169 32.44 -20.09 21.59
C PRO A 169 31.43 -19.61 20.55
N ILE A 170 31.83 -19.49 19.27
CA ILE A 170 30.92 -19.11 18.18
C ILE A 170 29.90 -20.21 17.89
N ILE A 171 30.30 -21.48 17.91
CA ILE A 171 29.39 -22.63 17.74
C ILE A 171 28.34 -22.63 18.86
N TYR A 172 28.75 -22.47 20.11
CA TYR A 172 27.80 -22.41 21.24
C TYR A 172 26.84 -21.22 21.12
N ARG A 173 27.36 -20.04 20.78
CA ARG A 173 26.56 -18.84 20.56
C ARG A 173 25.54 -19.05 19.45
N ASN A 174 25.98 -19.54 18.29
CA ASN A 174 25.12 -19.71 17.11
C ASN A 174 24.10 -20.83 17.30
N GLY A 175 24.49 -21.94 17.94
CA GLY A 175 23.56 -23.04 18.26
C GLY A 175 22.42 -22.58 19.16
N LEU A 176 22.74 -21.86 20.25
CA LEU A 176 21.72 -21.32 21.16
C LEU A 176 20.86 -20.24 20.49
N SER A 177 21.48 -19.34 19.74
CA SER A 177 20.78 -18.27 19.00
C SER A 177 19.79 -18.85 17.99
N ASN A 178 20.23 -19.83 17.19
CA ASN A 178 19.39 -20.42 16.15
C ASN A 178 18.29 -21.31 16.75
N LEU A 179 18.56 -21.99 17.86
CA LEU A 179 17.53 -22.71 18.61
C LEU A 179 16.42 -21.78 19.10
N MET A 180 16.79 -20.66 19.72
CA MET A 180 15.84 -19.63 20.16
C MET A 180 15.09 -19.03 18.97
N PHE A 181 15.79 -18.66 17.91
CA PHE A 181 15.20 -18.06 16.72
C PHE A 181 14.15 -18.96 16.08
N PHE A 182 14.49 -20.23 15.80
CA PHE A 182 13.56 -21.16 15.15
C PHE A 182 12.42 -21.59 16.06
N THR A 183 12.66 -21.71 17.38
CA THR A 183 11.60 -22.03 18.35
C THR A 183 10.61 -20.87 18.46
N LEU A 184 11.09 -19.65 18.62
CA LEU A 184 10.23 -18.46 18.67
C LEU A 184 9.52 -18.24 17.34
N ARG A 185 10.19 -18.42 16.20
CA ARG A 185 9.57 -18.34 14.87
C ARG A 185 8.43 -19.35 14.71
N ASP A 186 8.66 -20.61 15.08
CA ASP A 186 7.63 -21.65 14.97
C ASP A 186 6.45 -21.37 15.94
N GLN A 187 6.71 -20.89 17.16
CA GLN A 187 5.66 -20.47 18.10
C GLN A 187 4.89 -19.24 17.62
N SER A 188 5.58 -18.24 17.08
CA SER A 188 4.99 -17.05 16.49
C SER A 188 4.13 -17.39 15.27
N LYS A 189 4.56 -18.34 14.42
CA LYS A 189 3.73 -18.83 13.32
C LYS A 189 2.41 -19.42 13.80
N VAL A 190 2.45 -20.24 14.86
CA VAL A 190 1.24 -20.84 15.43
C VAL A 190 0.34 -19.80 16.09
N LEU A 191 0.89 -18.84 16.82
CA LEU A 191 0.13 -17.74 17.45
C LEU A 191 -0.50 -16.82 16.41
N ILE A 192 0.24 -16.48 15.35
CA ILE A 192 -0.25 -15.65 14.24
C ILE A 192 -1.31 -16.40 13.43
N GLU A 193 -1.21 -17.73 13.27
CA GLU A 193 -2.26 -18.54 12.64
C GLU A 193 -3.56 -18.61 13.46
N VAL A 194 -3.51 -18.36 14.77
CA VAL A 194 -4.69 -18.31 15.66
C VAL A 194 -5.30 -16.90 15.74
N GLU A 195 -4.51 -15.84 15.53
CA GLU A 195 -4.97 -14.44 15.61
C GLU A 195 -5.22 -13.77 14.24
N ASP A 196 -4.68 -14.31 13.14
CA ASP A 196 -4.77 -13.67 11.81
C ASP A 196 -4.58 -14.67 10.65
N ALA A 197 -5.68 -15.04 9.98
CA ALA A 197 -5.65 -15.57 8.61
C ALA A 197 -5.45 -14.44 7.58
N VAL A 198 -4.55 -13.48 7.87
CA VAL A 198 -4.19 -12.34 7.03
C VAL A 198 -2.77 -11.92 7.41
N THR A 199 -1.89 -11.67 6.43
CA THR A 199 -0.52 -11.13 6.61
C THR A 199 0.53 -12.07 7.22
N SER A 200 0.75 -13.24 6.62
CA SER A 200 1.77 -14.21 7.08
C SER A 200 2.93 -14.47 6.10
N GLU A 201 3.42 -13.44 5.41
CA GLU A 201 4.77 -13.48 4.78
C GLU A 201 5.64 -12.28 5.13
N SER A 202 5.07 -11.16 5.57
CA SER A 202 5.83 -9.92 5.83
C SER A 202 6.52 -9.91 7.21
N TYR A 203 5.93 -10.50 8.24
CA TYR A 203 6.52 -10.48 9.60
C TYR A 203 7.68 -11.47 9.76
N VAL A 204 7.74 -12.53 8.93
CA VAL A 204 8.85 -13.50 8.97
C VAL A 204 10.13 -12.86 8.42
N LEU A 205 10.01 -12.00 7.39
CA LEU A 205 11.13 -11.25 6.85
C LEU A 205 11.59 -10.12 7.78
N ASP A 206 10.69 -9.44 8.50
CA ASP A 206 11.07 -8.42 9.49
C ASP A 206 11.84 -8.99 10.71
N LEU A 207 11.55 -10.24 11.10
CA LEU A 207 12.35 -10.98 12.08
C LEU A 207 13.70 -11.46 11.50
N GLU A 208 13.77 -11.77 10.20
CA GLU A 208 14.99 -12.22 9.50
C GLU A 208 15.97 -11.06 9.19
N PHE A 209 15.46 -9.85 8.90
CA PHE A 209 16.28 -8.66 8.66
C PHE A 209 16.74 -7.95 9.95
N SER A 210 16.11 -8.21 11.08
CA SER A 210 16.53 -7.72 12.41
C SER A 210 17.56 -8.66 13.08
N GLY A 211 18.32 -9.43 12.30
CA GLY A 211 19.37 -10.35 12.78
C GLY A 211 20.61 -9.74 13.46
N PRO A 212 20.64 -8.47 13.92
CA PRO A 212 21.49 -8.05 15.05
C PRO A 212 20.74 -7.93 16.39
N ALA A 213 19.39 -7.95 16.40
CA ALA A 213 18.59 -7.82 17.62
C ALA A 213 18.62 -9.05 18.54
N LEU A 214 19.22 -10.17 18.10
CA LEU A 214 19.39 -11.37 18.94
C LEU A 214 20.75 -11.46 19.66
N VAL A 215 21.61 -10.45 19.53
CA VAL A 215 22.69 -10.21 20.52
C VAL A 215 22.13 -9.50 21.78
N HIS A 216 20.88 -9.05 21.75
CA HIS A 216 20.26 -8.31 22.87
C HIS A 216 19.75 -9.16 24.04
N LEU A 217 19.86 -10.49 24.02
CA LEU A 217 19.52 -11.32 25.19
C LEU A 217 20.70 -11.66 26.12
N GLN A 218 21.83 -10.96 25.99
CA GLN A 218 22.80 -10.78 27.08
C GLN A 218 22.43 -9.64 28.05
N LEU A 219 21.28 -8.97 27.85
CA LEU A 219 20.74 -7.95 28.77
C LEU A 219 19.95 -8.55 29.95
N ILE A 220 20.57 -9.46 30.71
CA ILE A 220 20.08 -9.82 32.06
C ILE A 220 20.96 -9.21 33.17
N PHE A 221 22.11 -8.60 32.86
CA PHE A 221 22.91 -7.87 33.85
C PHE A 221 23.27 -6.46 33.40
N SER A 222 22.37 -5.50 33.63
CA SER A 222 22.67 -4.14 34.16
C SER A 222 21.46 -3.21 33.99
N ARG A 223 20.96 -2.75 35.12
CA ARG A 223 19.60 -2.20 35.34
C ARG A 223 19.46 -0.69 35.03
N GLN A 224 20.23 -0.13 34.10
CA GLN A 224 20.31 1.34 33.93
C GLN A 224 20.14 1.91 32.51
N LEU A 225 19.81 1.10 31.50
CA LEU A 225 19.72 1.57 30.10
C LEU A 225 18.31 1.57 29.48
N PHE A 226 17.24 1.58 30.27
CA PHE A 226 15.87 1.54 29.76
C PHE A 226 15.31 2.91 29.31
N SER A 227 15.99 4.03 29.60
CA SER A 227 15.38 5.36 29.43
C SER A 227 15.62 6.02 28.07
N LEU A 228 16.59 5.59 27.26
CA LEU A 228 17.09 6.42 26.14
C LEU A 228 16.88 5.84 24.73
N ARG A 229 16.34 4.63 24.58
CA ARG A 229 16.12 4.01 23.25
C ARG A 229 14.69 4.15 22.71
N ALA A 230 13.75 4.61 23.53
CA ALA A 230 12.35 4.85 23.11
C ALA A 230 12.17 6.15 22.28
N GLN A 231 13.19 7.01 22.17
CA GLN A 231 13.06 8.31 21.51
C GLN A 231 13.63 8.36 20.08
N SER A 232 14.50 7.44 19.66
CA SER A 232 15.11 7.47 18.31
C SER A 232 14.37 6.66 17.24
N THR A 233 13.35 5.89 17.60
CA THR A 233 12.48 5.17 16.64
C THR A 233 11.44 6.06 15.95
N ARG A 234 11.43 7.38 16.22
CA ARG A 234 10.51 8.34 15.59
C ARG A 234 10.98 8.88 14.22
N PHE A 235 12.18 8.54 13.76
CA PHE A 235 12.76 9.08 12.51
C PHE A 235 13.01 8.05 11.40
N ILE A 236 12.14 7.04 11.27
CA ILE A 236 12.09 6.22 10.06
C ILE A 236 10.65 6.24 9.56
N ILE A 237 10.40 7.09 8.56
CA ILE A 237 9.20 6.99 7.73
C ILE A 237 9.30 5.64 7.01
N PRO A 238 8.40 4.67 7.23
CA PRO A 238 8.41 3.46 6.43
C PRO A 238 7.97 3.84 5.01
N MET A 239 8.89 3.83 4.06
CA MET A 239 8.51 3.58 2.67
C MET A 239 7.97 2.15 2.61
N LYS A 240 6.66 2.01 2.87
CA LYS A 240 5.92 0.78 2.57
C LYS A 240 5.99 0.56 1.06
N PHE A 241 6.90 -0.31 0.61
CA PHE A 241 6.75 -0.97 -0.68
C PHE A 241 5.58 -1.94 -0.56
N THR A 242 4.36 -1.44 -0.77
CA THR A 242 3.17 -2.30 -0.85
C THR A 242 3.34 -3.17 -2.10
N VAL A 243 3.66 -4.45 -1.91
CA VAL A 243 3.47 -5.47 -2.94
C VAL A 243 2.06 -5.26 -3.50
N ARG A 244 1.91 -5.18 -4.83
CA ARG A 244 0.61 -5.00 -5.51
C ARG A 244 -0.26 -6.24 -5.25
N GLN A 245 -0.85 -6.33 -4.06
CA GLN A 245 -1.63 -7.48 -3.64
C GLN A 245 -3.02 -7.35 -4.25
N VAL A 246 -3.21 -8.04 -5.37
CA VAL A 246 -4.51 -8.20 -6.00
C VAL A 246 -5.30 -9.22 -5.17
N ARG A 247 -6.51 -8.84 -4.75
CA ARG A 247 -7.39 -9.71 -3.96
C ARG A 247 -8.62 -10.06 -4.77
N THR A 248 -9.01 -11.31 -4.76
CA THR A 248 -10.23 -11.75 -5.45
C THR A 248 -11.06 -12.69 -4.60
N GLY A 249 -12.39 -12.60 -4.69
CA GLY A 249 -13.30 -13.50 -4.00
C GLY A 249 -14.68 -13.51 -4.66
N MET A 250 -15.46 -14.55 -4.39
CA MET A 250 -16.82 -14.66 -4.89
C MET A 250 -17.78 -13.92 -3.96
N VAL A 251 -18.72 -13.19 -4.55
CA VAL A 251 -19.76 -12.43 -3.85
C VAL A 251 -21.06 -12.52 -4.64
N THR A 252 -22.18 -12.16 -4.03
CA THR A 252 -23.43 -11.96 -4.77
C THR A 252 -23.73 -10.48 -4.88
N VAL A 253 -24.17 -10.03 -6.06
CA VAL A 253 -24.42 -8.61 -6.34
C VAL A 253 -25.85 -8.42 -6.76
N SER A 254 -26.54 -7.44 -6.19
CA SER A 254 -27.86 -7.02 -6.63
C SER A 254 -27.88 -5.51 -6.93
N ASP A 255 -28.74 -5.12 -7.88
CA ASP A 255 -29.06 -3.72 -8.17
C ASP A 255 -30.15 -3.16 -7.25
N GLY A 256 -30.57 -3.93 -6.23
CA GLY A 256 -31.66 -3.62 -5.31
C GLY A 256 -33.07 -3.91 -5.85
N LYS A 257 -33.21 -4.33 -7.11
CA LYS A 257 -34.50 -4.65 -7.75
C LYS A 257 -34.60 -6.09 -8.24
N SER A 258 -33.47 -6.68 -8.61
CA SER A 258 -33.35 -8.03 -9.14
C SER A 258 -32.76 -9.01 -8.12
N LYS A 259 -32.91 -10.32 -8.38
CA LYS A 259 -32.30 -11.37 -7.56
C LYS A 259 -30.77 -11.23 -7.58
N PRO A 260 -30.07 -11.38 -6.44
CA PRO A 260 -28.61 -11.31 -6.39
C PRO A 260 -27.95 -12.33 -7.34
N ILE A 261 -26.96 -11.88 -8.10
CA ILE A 261 -26.23 -12.67 -9.08
C ILE A 261 -24.81 -12.95 -8.55
N PRO A 262 -24.31 -14.19 -8.61
CA PRO A 262 -22.94 -14.48 -8.22
C PRO A 262 -21.95 -13.79 -9.19
N MET A 263 -20.96 -13.11 -8.62
CA MET A 263 -19.91 -12.41 -9.35
C MET A 263 -18.57 -12.58 -8.60
N ARG A 264 -17.47 -12.46 -9.31
CA ARG A 264 -16.13 -12.38 -8.72
C ARG A 264 -15.78 -10.92 -8.47
N LEU A 265 -15.57 -10.58 -7.21
CA LEU A 265 -14.98 -9.31 -6.80
C LEU A 265 -13.46 -9.37 -7.00
N HIS A 266 -12.91 -8.39 -7.69
CA HIS A 266 -11.49 -8.27 -7.97
C HIS A 266 -11.03 -6.87 -7.57
N LEU A 267 -10.29 -6.80 -6.46
CA LEU A 267 -9.74 -5.59 -5.89
C LEU A 267 -8.25 -5.47 -6.23
N SER A 268 -7.91 -4.38 -6.89
CA SER A 268 -6.54 -3.90 -7.06
C SER A 268 -6.34 -2.64 -6.19
N MET A 269 -5.11 -2.10 -6.15
CA MET A 269 -4.82 -0.88 -5.40
C MET A 269 -5.67 0.32 -5.84
N GLU A 270 -5.94 0.45 -7.14
CA GLU A 270 -6.58 1.64 -7.73
C GLU A 270 -8.03 1.42 -8.15
N VAL A 271 -8.43 0.16 -8.35
CA VAL A 271 -9.68 -0.19 -9.03
C VAL A 271 -10.32 -1.41 -8.39
N LEU A 272 -11.64 -1.35 -8.20
CA LEU A 272 -12.49 -2.48 -7.86
C LEU A 272 -13.29 -2.92 -9.09
N LYS A 273 -13.26 -4.21 -9.40
CA LYS A 273 -13.94 -4.82 -10.53
C LYS A 273 -14.90 -5.91 -10.09
N LEU A 274 -16.07 -5.95 -10.71
CA LEU A 274 -17.00 -7.08 -10.61
C LEU A 274 -16.98 -7.84 -11.92
N GLN A 275 -16.63 -9.11 -11.85
CA GLN A 275 -16.48 -9.99 -12.99
C GLN A 275 -17.57 -11.06 -12.99
N ARG A 276 -18.21 -11.28 -14.14
CA ARG A 276 -19.14 -12.39 -14.34
C ARG A 276 -18.41 -13.55 -15.02
N GLU A 277 -18.76 -14.78 -14.66
CA GLU A 277 -18.32 -15.97 -15.38
C GLU A 277 -19.12 -16.09 -16.68
N ASP A 278 -18.43 -16.09 -17.81
CA ASP A 278 -19.02 -16.30 -19.14
C ASP A 278 -18.47 -17.60 -19.75
N LEU A 279 -19.34 -18.31 -20.46
CA LEU A 279 -19.04 -19.56 -21.15
C LEU A 279 -19.05 -19.27 -22.65
N GLU A 280 -17.89 -18.92 -23.22
CA GLU A 280 -17.76 -18.78 -24.67
C GLU A 280 -17.60 -20.16 -25.32
N ALA A 281 -18.43 -20.45 -26.34
CA ALA A 281 -18.18 -21.54 -27.25
C ALA A 281 -16.90 -21.24 -28.05
N ALA A 282 -15.98 -22.20 -28.13
CA ALA A 282 -14.71 -22.04 -28.86
C ALA A 282 -14.98 -21.66 -30.32
N ASN A 283 -14.81 -20.37 -30.65
CA ASN A 283 -14.99 -19.87 -32.00
C ASN A 283 -13.63 -19.94 -32.71
N HIS A 284 -13.45 -20.91 -33.61
CA HIS A 284 -12.19 -21.24 -34.29
C HIS A 284 -11.56 -20.09 -35.09
N ASN A 285 -12.25 -18.95 -35.25
CA ASN A 285 -11.82 -17.82 -36.09
C ASN A 285 -11.26 -16.61 -35.32
N LYS A 286 -11.10 -16.68 -33.99
CA LYS A 286 -10.45 -15.60 -33.21
C LYS A 286 -9.17 -16.09 -32.53
N PRO A 287 -8.03 -15.37 -32.67
CA PRO A 287 -6.81 -15.74 -31.98
C PRO A 287 -7.03 -15.68 -30.45
N PRO A 288 -6.50 -16.65 -29.68
CA PRO A 288 -6.69 -16.72 -28.24
C PRO A 288 -6.11 -15.48 -27.54
N LEU A 289 -6.83 -14.99 -26.52
CA LEU A 289 -6.53 -13.72 -25.83
C LEU A 289 -5.46 -13.83 -24.74
N ASP A 290 -4.96 -15.03 -24.45
CA ASP A 290 -4.09 -15.29 -23.29
C ASP A 290 -2.65 -15.62 -23.66
N ALA A 291 -1.73 -15.13 -22.83
CA ALA A 291 -0.28 -15.36 -22.87
C ALA A 291 0.14 -16.80 -22.52
N LYS A 292 -0.78 -17.78 -22.60
CA LYS A 292 -0.51 -19.21 -22.34
C LYS A 292 0.12 -19.87 -23.55
N GLU A 293 1.09 -20.74 -23.30
CA GLU A 293 1.69 -21.61 -24.31
C GLU A 293 0.69 -22.68 -24.73
N ARG A 294 0.61 -22.96 -26.02
CA ARG A 294 -0.23 -24.03 -26.58
C ARG A 294 0.57 -24.92 -27.50
N MET A 295 0.30 -26.22 -27.46
CA MET A 295 0.92 -27.19 -28.36
C MET A 295 0.02 -27.42 -29.56
N VAL A 296 0.58 -27.29 -30.76
CA VAL A 296 -0.10 -27.46 -32.04
C VAL A 296 0.66 -28.51 -32.84
N GLN A 297 -0.01 -29.58 -33.22
CA GLN A 297 0.56 -30.61 -34.09
C GLN A 297 0.15 -30.33 -35.54
N ILE A 298 1.12 -30.35 -36.44
CA ILE A 298 0.95 -30.10 -37.86
C ILE A 298 1.54 -31.28 -38.62
N THR A 299 0.79 -31.81 -39.56
CA THR A 299 1.29 -32.83 -40.49
C THR A 299 1.70 -32.17 -41.79
N ARG A 300 2.98 -32.31 -42.17
CA ARG A 300 3.55 -31.73 -43.39
C ARG A 300 2.87 -32.30 -44.63
N GLN A 301 2.55 -31.43 -45.59
CA GLN A 301 2.04 -31.85 -46.90
C GLN A 301 3.20 -32.14 -47.86
N LYS A 302 3.03 -33.15 -48.73
CA LYS A 302 4.03 -33.55 -49.74
C LYS A 302 4.37 -32.43 -50.75
N VAL A 303 3.46 -31.47 -50.92
CA VAL A 303 3.64 -30.27 -51.74
C VAL A 303 3.34 -29.05 -50.85
N GLY A 304 4.30 -28.12 -50.71
CA GLY A 304 4.12 -26.87 -49.95
C GLY A 304 4.64 -26.83 -48.50
N GLY A 305 5.03 -27.96 -47.91
CA GLY A 305 5.65 -27.99 -46.58
C GLY A 305 4.68 -27.69 -45.42
N LEU A 306 5.09 -26.84 -44.46
CA LEU A 306 4.29 -26.48 -43.28
C LEU A 306 3.29 -25.33 -43.55
N GLY A 307 3.46 -24.54 -44.61
CA GLY A 307 2.54 -23.47 -44.97
C GLY A 307 2.52 -22.26 -44.03
N LEU A 308 3.64 -21.96 -43.37
CA LEU A 308 3.83 -20.77 -42.53
C LEU A 308 5.13 -20.04 -42.90
N SER A 309 5.13 -18.72 -42.77
CA SER A 309 6.33 -17.88 -42.83
C SER A 309 6.69 -17.42 -41.43
N ILE A 310 7.99 -17.41 -41.12
CA ILE A 310 8.50 -16.91 -39.84
C ILE A 310 9.34 -15.64 -40.05
N LYS A 311 9.41 -14.79 -39.02
CA LYS A 311 10.29 -13.61 -38.93
C LYS A 311 10.86 -13.51 -37.52
N GLY A 312 11.95 -12.79 -37.33
CA GLY A 312 12.65 -12.69 -36.06
C GLY A 312 13.66 -13.82 -35.85
N GLY A 313 14.32 -13.80 -34.70
CA GLY A 313 15.53 -14.56 -34.41
C GLY A 313 16.34 -13.85 -33.31
N ALA A 314 17.20 -14.61 -32.61
CA ALA A 314 18.01 -14.08 -31.52
C ALA A 314 18.89 -12.89 -31.96
N GLU A 315 19.37 -12.89 -33.20
CA GLU A 315 20.17 -11.84 -33.83
C GLU A 315 19.44 -10.49 -33.93
N HIS A 316 18.11 -10.53 -34.04
CA HIS A 316 17.27 -9.33 -34.10
C HIS A 316 16.65 -8.96 -32.76
N LYS A 317 17.00 -9.68 -31.67
CA LYS A 317 16.38 -9.55 -30.34
C LYS A 317 14.85 -9.68 -30.36
N LEU A 318 14.32 -10.42 -31.34
CA LEU A 318 12.90 -10.69 -31.52
C LEU A 318 12.66 -12.20 -31.47
N PRO A 319 11.57 -12.67 -30.82
CA PRO A 319 11.23 -14.09 -30.87
C PRO A 319 10.91 -14.51 -32.31
N VAL A 320 11.06 -15.80 -32.60
CA VAL A 320 10.67 -16.39 -33.89
C VAL A 320 9.14 -16.36 -34.00
N LEU A 321 8.61 -15.44 -34.81
CA LEU A 321 7.20 -15.12 -34.94
C LEU A 321 6.64 -15.61 -36.27
N ILE A 322 5.42 -16.16 -36.27
CA ILE A 322 4.67 -16.48 -37.49
C ILE A 322 4.21 -15.17 -38.12
N SER A 323 4.78 -14.85 -39.29
CA SER A 323 4.49 -13.63 -40.05
C SER A 323 3.34 -13.81 -41.04
N ARG A 324 3.18 -15.02 -41.60
CA ARG A 324 2.12 -15.34 -42.56
C ARG A 324 1.72 -16.81 -42.46
N ILE A 325 0.45 -17.12 -42.72
CA ILE A 325 -0.07 -18.49 -42.87
C ILE A 325 -0.68 -18.57 -44.27
N TYR A 326 -0.27 -19.56 -45.06
CA TYR A 326 -0.72 -19.73 -46.44
C TYR A 326 -2.02 -20.52 -46.49
N LYS A 327 -3.05 -19.93 -47.10
CA LYS A 327 -4.38 -20.54 -47.21
C LYS A 327 -4.33 -21.91 -47.90
N GLY A 328 -5.06 -22.87 -47.35
CA GLY A 328 -5.17 -24.23 -47.90
C GLY A 328 -3.98 -25.15 -47.61
N GLN A 329 -2.93 -24.68 -46.94
CA GLN A 329 -1.77 -25.50 -46.55
C GLN A 329 -1.87 -26.03 -45.11
N ALA A 330 -0.92 -26.88 -44.71
CA ALA A 330 -0.94 -27.61 -43.43
C ALA A 330 -1.19 -26.73 -42.19
N ALA A 331 -0.53 -25.57 -42.09
CA ALA A 331 -0.73 -24.62 -40.99
C ALA A 331 -2.09 -23.91 -41.00
N ASP A 332 -2.71 -23.70 -42.16
CA ASP A 332 -4.05 -23.12 -42.28
C ASP A 332 -5.12 -24.18 -41.93
N GLN A 333 -4.96 -25.39 -42.47
CA GLN A 333 -5.85 -26.53 -42.22
C GLN A 333 -5.89 -26.94 -40.73
N CYS A 334 -4.81 -26.73 -39.98
CA CYS A 334 -4.79 -27.03 -38.54
C CYS A 334 -5.68 -26.09 -37.72
N GLY A 335 -5.97 -24.87 -38.21
CA GLY A 335 -6.83 -23.88 -37.55
C GLY A 335 -6.40 -23.40 -36.16
N GLN A 336 -5.19 -23.77 -35.71
CA GLN A 336 -4.71 -23.55 -34.34
C GLN A 336 -3.51 -22.58 -34.27
N LEU A 337 -2.96 -22.19 -35.43
CA LEU A 337 -1.93 -21.18 -35.58
C LEU A 337 -2.52 -19.87 -36.07
N PHE A 338 -1.94 -18.76 -35.62
CA PHE A 338 -2.32 -17.40 -35.99
C PHE A 338 -1.08 -16.55 -36.26
N VAL A 339 -1.22 -15.59 -37.18
CA VAL A 339 -0.19 -14.56 -37.41
C VAL A 339 0.05 -13.78 -36.11
N GLY A 340 1.32 -13.65 -35.73
CA GLY A 340 1.76 -13.07 -34.46
C GLY A 340 2.01 -14.07 -33.34
N ASP A 341 1.91 -15.37 -33.59
CA ASP A 341 2.38 -16.39 -32.65
C ASP A 341 3.90 -16.49 -32.61
N ALA A 342 4.48 -16.52 -31.41
CA ALA A 342 5.88 -16.85 -31.20
C ALA A 342 6.04 -18.36 -31.05
N ILE A 343 6.93 -18.97 -31.84
CA ILE A 343 7.29 -20.38 -31.74
C ILE A 343 8.36 -20.52 -30.66
N ILE A 344 8.03 -21.27 -29.61
CA ILE A 344 8.89 -21.49 -28.45
C ILE A 344 9.64 -22.82 -28.58
N LYS A 345 8.93 -23.86 -29.05
CA LYS A 345 9.51 -25.19 -29.27
C LYS A 345 9.07 -25.82 -30.59
N VAL A 346 9.93 -26.67 -31.13
CA VAL A 346 9.66 -27.57 -32.26
C VAL A 346 10.01 -28.98 -31.81
N ASN A 347 9.05 -29.91 -31.83
CA ASN A 347 9.22 -31.30 -31.41
C ASN A 347 9.83 -31.47 -30.00
N GLY A 348 9.55 -30.53 -29.10
CA GLY A 348 10.07 -30.52 -27.73
C GLY A 348 11.40 -29.78 -27.53
N GLU A 349 12.10 -29.41 -28.62
CA GLU A 349 13.34 -28.64 -28.59
C GLU A 349 13.05 -27.14 -28.56
N TYR A 350 13.72 -26.38 -27.69
CA TYR A 350 13.55 -24.94 -27.57
C TYR A 350 14.26 -24.19 -28.68
N ILE A 351 13.55 -23.35 -29.42
CA ILE A 351 14.11 -22.55 -30.53
C ILE A 351 14.19 -21.05 -30.23
N THR A 352 13.86 -20.62 -29.01
CA THR A 352 13.79 -19.20 -28.63
C THR A 352 15.13 -18.47 -28.63
N ALA A 353 16.25 -19.20 -28.58
CA ALA A 353 17.60 -18.66 -28.59
C ALA A 353 18.33 -18.92 -29.92
N CYS A 354 17.65 -19.50 -30.92
CA CYS A 354 18.21 -19.76 -32.24
C CYS A 354 18.18 -18.49 -33.09
N ASN A 355 19.12 -18.40 -34.03
CA ASN A 355 19.05 -17.38 -35.06
C ASN A 355 17.93 -17.69 -36.06
N HIS A 356 17.53 -16.71 -36.89
CA HIS A 356 16.49 -16.93 -37.91
C HIS A 356 16.76 -18.16 -38.78
N ASP A 357 17.96 -18.27 -39.34
CA ASP A 357 18.33 -19.37 -40.25
C ASP A 357 18.31 -20.73 -39.56
N ASP A 358 18.74 -20.79 -38.30
CA ASP A 358 18.71 -22.01 -37.48
C ASP A 358 17.27 -22.43 -37.20
N ALA A 359 16.39 -21.48 -36.87
CA ALA A 359 14.97 -21.75 -36.67
C ALA A 359 14.28 -22.28 -37.96
N VAL A 360 14.66 -21.74 -39.13
CA VAL A 360 14.20 -22.24 -40.43
C VAL A 360 14.69 -23.67 -40.66
N ASN A 361 15.95 -23.95 -40.37
CA ASN A 361 16.53 -25.28 -40.54
C ASN A 361 15.87 -26.32 -39.61
N ILE A 362 15.63 -25.97 -38.35
CA ILE A 362 14.93 -26.83 -37.39
C ILE A 362 13.51 -27.13 -37.88
N LEU A 363 12.76 -26.12 -38.32
CA LEU A 363 11.39 -26.33 -38.86
C LEU A 363 11.38 -27.11 -40.18
N ARG A 364 12.44 -27.02 -40.99
CA ARG A 364 12.58 -27.79 -42.24
C ARG A 364 12.88 -29.27 -41.94
N ASN A 365 13.73 -29.54 -40.95
CA ASN A 365 14.20 -30.88 -40.60
C ASN A 365 13.34 -31.60 -39.54
N ALA A 366 12.28 -30.96 -39.03
CA ALA A 366 11.38 -31.50 -37.99
C ALA A 366 10.53 -32.73 -38.41
N GLY A 367 10.75 -33.29 -39.60
CA GLY A 367 10.02 -34.45 -40.10
C GLY A 367 8.60 -34.15 -40.60
N ASP A 368 7.80 -35.20 -40.76
CA ASP A 368 6.44 -35.15 -41.30
C ASP A 368 5.39 -34.74 -40.25
N ILE A 369 5.62 -35.05 -38.98
CA ILE A 369 4.76 -34.63 -37.87
C ILE A 369 5.54 -33.62 -37.03
N VAL A 370 5.09 -32.36 -37.03
CA VAL A 370 5.74 -31.26 -36.34
C VAL A 370 4.86 -30.78 -35.21
N VAL A 371 5.36 -30.88 -33.97
CA VAL A 371 4.68 -30.39 -32.77
C VAL A 371 5.30 -29.05 -32.36
N LEU A 372 4.54 -27.97 -32.55
CA LEU A 372 4.94 -26.61 -32.19
C LEU A 372 4.38 -26.23 -30.83
N THR A 373 5.22 -25.70 -29.94
CA THR A 373 4.73 -24.97 -28.75
C THR A 373 4.75 -23.48 -29.07
N VAL A 374 3.59 -22.84 -29.09
CA VAL A 374 3.44 -21.45 -29.52
C VAL A 374 2.75 -20.57 -28.46
N LYS A 375 3.05 -19.27 -28.47
CA LYS A 375 2.42 -18.27 -27.60
C LYS A 375 2.03 -17.03 -28.41
N HIS A 376 0.79 -16.57 -28.26
CA HIS A 376 0.29 -15.45 -29.05
C HIS A 376 0.87 -14.11 -28.57
N TYR A 377 1.57 -13.38 -29.45
CA TYR A 377 2.17 -12.07 -29.17
C TYR A 377 1.35 -10.94 -29.79
N ARG A 378 0.39 -10.40 -29.03
CA ARG A 378 -0.53 -9.33 -29.51
C ARG A 378 0.19 -8.07 -29.99
N ALA A 379 1.27 -7.70 -29.30
CA ALA A 379 2.09 -6.54 -29.64
C ALA A 379 2.84 -6.70 -30.98
N ALA A 380 2.96 -7.91 -31.53
CA ALA A 380 3.67 -8.17 -32.79
C ALA A 380 2.86 -7.82 -34.05
N LYS A 381 1.52 -7.77 -33.97
CA LYS A 381 0.66 -7.46 -35.14
C LYS A 381 1.04 -6.17 -35.89
N PRO A 382 1.26 -5.01 -35.24
CA PRO A 382 1.68 -3.80 -35.95
C PRO A 382 3.08 -3.90 -36.58
N PHE A 383 3.99 -4.69 -36.03
CA PHE A 383 5.34 -4.89 -36.59
C PHE A 383 5.35 -5.81 -37.80
N LEU A 384 4.43 -6.77 -37.88
CA LEU A 384 4.31 -7.67 -39.03
C LEU A 384 3.64 -7.00 -40.24
N GLN A 385 2.74 -6.03 -39.99
CA GLN A 385 2.00 -5.31 -41.04
C GLN A 385 2.80 -4.16 -41.70
N LYS A 386 3.82 -3.61 -41.03
CA LYS A 386 4.56 -2.43 -41.51
C LYS A 386 5.29 -2.66 -42.84
N ASN A 387 5.70 -3.90 -43.12
CA ASN A 387 6.42 -4.25 -44.36
C ASN A 387 5.50 -4.75 -45.49
N GLU A 388 4.23 -5.07 -45.24
CA GLU A 388 3.28 -5.45 -46.32
C GLU A 388 2.84 -4.23 -47.16
N LYS A 389 3.05 -3.01 -46.65
CA LYS A 389 2.81 -1.77 -47.40
C LYS A 389 3.99 -1.39 -48.29
N GLU A 390 5.22 -1.74 -47.95
CA GLU A 390 6.41 -1.47 -48.79
C GLU A 390 6.45 -2.38 -50.03
N GLU A 391 6.03 -3.65 -49.92
CA GLU A 391 5.95 -4.57 -51.09
C GLU A 391 4.74 -4.31 -52.02
N LYS A 392 3.79 -3.44 -51.63
CA LYS A 392 2.62 -3.07 -52.44
C LYS A 392 2.74 -1.71 -53.13
N LEU A 393 3.82 -0.97 -52.92
CA LEU A 393 4.01 0.37 -53.52
C LEU A 393 4.64 0.35 -54.92
N ASP A 394 5.08 -0.81 -55.43
CA ASP A 394 5.61 -0.95 -56.79
C ASP A 394 4.56 -1.37 -57.83
N ASN A 395 3.31 -1.62 -57.41
CA ASN A 395 2.22 -1.98 -58.30
C ASN A 395 0.97 -1.15 -57.96
N VAL A 396 0.44 -0.42 -58.96
CA VAL A 396 -0.71 0.50 -58.93
C VAL A 396 -0.33 1.99 -58.85
N ALA A 397 0.34 2.45 -59.91
CA ALA A 397 -0.02 3.73 -60.51
C ALA A 397 -1.35 3.52 -61.28
N ASN A 398 -2.44 4.11 -60.79
CA ASN A 398 -3.58 4.66 -61.55
C ASN A 398 -4.82 4.81 -60.65
N GLY A 399 -5.40 6.02 -60.64
CA GLY A 399 -6.85 6.20 -60.44
C GLY A 399 -7.33 6.76 -59.09
N THR A 400 -7.34 8.09 -59.01
CA THR A 400 -8.43 8.99 -58.58
C THR A 400 -9.24 8.77 -57.28
N ALA A 401 -9.31 9.88 -56.54
CA ALA A 401 -10.12 10.25 -55.39
C ALA A 401 -11.63 9.95 -55.48
N GLU A 402 -12.29 9.79 -54.32
CA GLU A 402 -13.34 10.73 -53.86
C GLU A 402 -13.81 10.47 -52.41
N ASP A 403 -14.21 11.58 -51.77
CA ASP A 403 -14.69 11.78 -50.40
C ASP A 403 -16.13 11.27 -50.16
N GLY A 404 -16.56 11.21 -48.88
CA GLY A 404 -17.99 11.34 -48.56
C GLY A 404 -18.48 10.74 -47.25
N TRP A 405 -18.64 11.61 -46.24
CA TRP A 405 -19.41 11.35 -45.00
C TRP A 405 -20.92 11.18 -45.26
N ILE A 406 -21.65 10.50 -44.37
CA ILE A 406 -22.92 10.91 -43.71
C ILE A 406 -23.57 9.73 -42.96
N SER A 407 -23.96 9.98 -41.70
CA SER A 407 -25.04 9.29 -40.96
C SER A 407 -26.26 10.24 -40.95
N PRO A 408 -27.55 9.82 -40.82
CA PRO A 408 -28.08 9.44 -39.49
C PRO A 408 -29.39 8.57 -39.41
N ASN A 409 -29.57 7.99 -38.21
CA ASN A 409 -30.82 7.75 -37.45
C ASN A 409 -31.97 6.79 -37.88
N ARG A 410 -32.27 5.90 -36.90
CA ARG A 410 -33.55 5.60 -36.22
C ARG A 410 -34.59 4.60 -36.77
N GLN A 411 -35.14 3.87 -35.77
CA GLN A 411 -36.34 3.01 -35.71
C GLN A 411 -36.16 1.66 -36.42
N GLY A 412 -36.39 0.50 -35.81
CA GLY A 412 -37.38 0.11 -34.81
C GLY A 412 -37.96 -1.22 -35.31
N GLY A 413 -37.89 -2.29 -34.52
CA GLY A 413 -38.47 -3.58 -34.93
C GLY A 413 -37.78 -4.81 -34.32
N SER A 414 -38.47 -5.45 -33.38
CA SER A 414 -38.22 -6.84 -33.00
C SER A 414 -38.33 -7.79 -34.20
N PRO A 415 -37.67 -8.95 -34.15
CA PRO A 415 -38.39 -10.22 -34.33
C PRO A 415 -37.91 -11.27 -33.32
N ARG A 416 -38.81 -11.86 -32.51
CA ARG A 416 -39.55 -13.11 -32.78
C ARG A 416 -38.67 -14.25 -33.32
N CYS A 417 -38.51 -15.25 -32.46
CA CYS A 417 -37.90 -16.55 -32.71
C CYS A 417 -38.57 -17.28 -33.88
N SER A 418 -37.75 -17.87 -34.75
CA SER A 418 -38.12 -18.97 -35.62
C SER A 418 -37.25 -20.18 -35.27
N HIS A 419 -37.92 -21.23 -34.82
CA HIS A 419 -37.36 -22.57 -34.69
C HIS A 419 -37.12 -23.15 -36.08
N SER A 420 -35.88 -23.55 -36.37
CA SER A 420 -35.61 -24.66 -37.30
C SER A 420 -34.89 -25.77 -36.54
N ARG A 421 -35.57 -26.91 -36.43
CA ARG A 421 -35.02 -28.17 -35.98
C ARG A 421 -34.02 -28.66 -37.04
N GLN A 422 -32.77 -28.88 -36.65
CA GLN A 422 -31.93 -29.86 -37.32
C GLN A 422 -31.31 -30.80 -36.27
N SER A 423 -31.39 -32.07 -36.67
CA SER A 423 -31.12 -33.32 -35.99
C SER A 423 -29.77 -33.42 -35.29
N SER A 424 -29.82 -34.04 -34.12
CA SER A 424 -28.69 -34.64 -33.41
C SER A 424 -28.04 -35.77 -34.22
N ASN A 425 -26.71 -35.75 -34.35
CA ASN A 425 -25.87 -36.93 -34.12
C ASN A 425 -24.38 -36.57 -33.95
N ALA A 426 -23.76 -37.26 -32.99
CA ALA A 426 -22.33 -37.48 -32.75
C ALA A 426 -21.46 -36.33 -32.19
N SER A 427 -21.45 -36.26 -30.86
CA SER A 427 -20.29 -36.06 -29.98
C SER A 427 -18.97 -35.55 -30.60
N SER A 428 -18.74 -34.24 -30.47
CA SER A 428 -17.41 -33.74 -30.10
C SER A 428 -17.59 -32.87 -28.85
N SER A 429 -16.91 -33.25 -27.76
CA SER A 429 -16.88 -32.46 -26.53
C SER A 429 -16.18 -31.14 -26.83
N SER A 430 -16.95 -30.09 -27.15
CA SER A 430 -16.41 -28.74 -27.28
C SER A 430 -15.85 -28.32 -25.93
N MET A 431 -14.54 -28.11 -25.88
CA MET A 431 -13.85 -27.76 -24.64
C MET A 431 -14.22 -26.30 -24.30
N GLN A 432 -15.25 -26.14 -23.47
CA GLN A 432 -15.69 -24.84 -22.97
C GLN A 432 -14.64 -24.30 -21.99
N TYR A 433 -14.12 -23.10 -22.25
CA TYR A 433 -13.22 -22.42 -21.32
C TYR A 433 -14.01 -21.39 -20.49
N LYS A 434 -13.81 -21.42 -19.18
CA LYS A 434 -14.39 -20.46 -18.24
C LYS A 434 -13.63 -19.13 -18.37
N ARG A 435 -14.33 -18.03 -18.66
CA ARG A 435 -13.72 -16.69 -18.75
C ARG A 435 -14.40 -15.73 -17.80
N TRP A 436 -13.59 -14.92 -17.11
CA TRP A 436 -14.08 -13.80 -16.31
C TRP A 436 -14.17 -12.55 -17.17
N VAL A 437 -15.35 -11.93 -17.24
CA VAL A 437 -15.58 -10.69 -17.99
C VAL A 437 -15.88 -9.57 -16.99
N ASP A 438 -15.13 -8.46 -17.10
CA ASP A 438 -15.35 -7.26 -16.30
C ASP A 438 -16.71 -6.64 -16.67
N VAL A 439 -17.66 -6.66 -15.73
CA VAL A 439 -19.01 -6.08 -15.93
C VAL A 439 -19.09 -4.67 -15.34
N ILE A 440 -18.51 -4.48 -14.16
CA ILE A 440 -18.48 -3.18 -13.47
C ILE A 440 -17.04 -2.90 -13.04
N THR A 441 -16.61 -1.66 -13.26
CA THR A 441 -15.29 -1.17 -12.85
C THR A 441 -15.46 0.17 -12.13
N VAL A 442 -15.02 0.24 -10.88
CA VAL A 442 -15.11 1.43 -10.03
C VAL A 442 -13.70 1.88 -9.64
N PRO A 443 -13.25 3.07 -10.08
CA PRO A 443 -12.02 3.68 -9.58
C PRO A 443 -12.14 4.00 -8.09
N LEU A 444 -11.09 3.72 -7.32
CA LEU A 444 -11.07 3.90 -5.86
C LEU A 444 -10.58 5.28 -5.41
N MET A 445 -9.97 6.06 -6.29
CA MET A 445 -9.55 7.43 -5.98
C MET A 445 -10.75 8.27 -5.55
N MET A 446 -10.74 8.76 -4.30
CA MET A 446 -11.86 9.50 -3.69
C MET A 446 -13.22 8.79 -3.79
N ALA A 447 -13.23 7.46 -3.92
CA ALA A 447 -14.46 6.68 -3.79
C ALA A 447 -14.92 6.66 -2.32
N TYR A 448 -16.10 6.10 -2.07
CA TYR A 448 -16.51 5.76 -0.71
C TYR A 448 -17.25 4.44 -0.69
N VAL A 449 -17.20 3.80 0.47
CA VAL A 449 -17.94 2.58 0.76
C VAL A 449 -19.08 2.96 1.67
N THR A 450 -20.27 2.41 1.45
CA THR A 450 -21.39 2.62 2.36
C THR A 450 -22.13 1.33 2.63
N ARG A 451 -22.50 1.12 3.90
CA ARG A 451 -23.37 0.01 4.31
C ARG A 451 -24.82 0.44 4.43
N TYR A 452 -25.07 1.74 4.55
CA TYR A 452 -26.40 2.31 4.67
C TYR A 452 -27.13 2.32 3.33
N ILE A 453 -28.44 2.07 3.36
CA ILE A 453 -29.29 2.22 2.19
C ILE A 453 -29.24 3.69 1.78
N PHE A 454 -28.92 3.92 0.50
CA PHE A 454 -28.69 5.27 -0.02
C PHE A 454 -29.90 6.15 0.25
N GLY A 455 -29.66 7.33 0.84
CA GLY A 455 -30.72 8.26 1.20
C GLY A 455 -31.32 8.05 2.58
N THR A 456 -30.94 7.01 3.34
CA THR A 456 -31.64 6.62 4.59
C THR A 456 -30.67 6.41 5.78
N ASP A 457 -31.23 6.13 6.95
CA ASP A 457 -30.56 5.68 8.18
C ASP A 457 -30.46 4.14 8.30
N LYS A 458 -31.06 3.38 7.38
CA LYS A 458 -31.14 1.91 7.48
C LYS A 458 -29.85 1.23 7.07
N LEU A 459 -29.26 0.48 8.00
CA LEU A 459 -28.02 -0.29 7.78
C LEU A 459 -28.31 -1.64 7.10
N ARG A 460 -27.54 -1.99 6.07
CA ARG A 460 -27.58 -3.33 5.48
C ARG A 460 -26.78 -4.32 6.33
N ARG A 461 -27.42 -5.45 6.66
CA ARG A 461 -26.76 -6.60 7.29
C ARG A 461 -25.99 -7.37 6.22
N ASN A 462 -24.70 -7.62 6.46
CA ASN A 462 -23.80 -8.38 5.57
C ASN A 462 -23.70 -7.91 4.11
N ALA A 463 -23.97 -6.62 3.84
CA ALA A 463 -23.86 -6.07 2.50
C ALA A 463 -23.32 -4.63 2.51
N PHE A 464 -22.73 -4.23 1.39
CA PHE A 464 -22.15 -2.91 1.19
C PHE A 464 -22.22 -2.48 -0.28
N GLU A 465 -22.03 -1.20 -0.54
CA GLU A 465 -21.95 -0.63 -1.88
C GLU A 465 -20.70 0.26 -1.97
N VAL A 466 -19.98 0.20 -3.09
CA VAL A 466 -18.85 1.10 -3.38
C VAL A 466 -19.25 2.04 -4.50
N ARG A 467 -19.01 3.34 -4.27
CA ARG A 467 -19.36 4.43 -5.20
C ARG A 467 -18.12 5.23 -5.55
N GLY A 468 -17.85 5.32 -6.84
CA GLY A 468 -16.73 6.06 -7.41
C GLY A 468 -17.11 7.49 -7.78
N LEU A 469 -16.08 8.30 -8.04
CA LEU A 469 -16.19 9.74 -8.33
C LEU A 469 -16.97 10.05 -9.63
N ASN A 470 -16.94 9.16 -10.62
CA ASN A 470 -17.61 9.31 -11.92
C ASN A 470 -19.08 8.84 -11.92
N GLY A 471 -19.68 8.63 -10.74
CA GLY A 471 -21.02 8.05 -10.61
C GLY A 471 -21.07 6.53 -10.82
N ALA A 472 -19.92 5.87 -11.06
CA ALA A 472 -19.86 4.42 -11.11
C ALA A 472 -20.18 3.83 -9.74
N ARG A 473 -20.96 2.75 -9.73
CA ARG A 473 -21.39 2.06 -8.51
C ARG A 473 -21.33 0.55 -8.73
N THR A 474 -20.96 -0.18 -7.69
CA THR A 474 -20.91 -1.66 -7.74
C THR A 474 -22.29 -2.30 -7.72
N GLY A 475 -23.33 -1.57 -7.33
CA GLY A 475 -24.54 -2.19 -6.78
C GLY A 475 -24.28 -2.72 -5.37
N VAL A 476 -25.30 -3.34 -4.78
CA VAL A 476 -25.22 -3.91 -3.44
C VAL A 476 -24.51 -5.25 -3.50
N ILE A 477 -23.31 -5.32 -2.91
CA ILE A 477 -22.53 -6.53 -2.75
C ILE A 477 -22.93 -7.17 -1.43
N HIS A 478 -23.41 -8.41 -1.50
CA HIS A 478 -23.76 -9.23 -0.34
C HIS A 478 -22.66 -10.25 -0.10
N CYS A 479 -22.32 -10.44 1.17
CA CYS A 479 -21.36 -11.41 1.65
C CYS A 479 -22.08 -12.44 2.52
N ASP A 480 -21.70 -13.71 2.38
CA ASP A 480 -22.32 -14.79 3.13
C ASP A 480 -21.88 -14.77 4.61
N ASP A 481 -20.68 -14.25 4.88
CA ASP A 481 -20.08 -14.16 6.22
C ASP A 481 -19.72 -12.71 6.58
N SER A 482 -20.03 -12.35 7.82
CA SER A 482 -19.67 -11.08 8.46
C SER A 482 -18.14 -10.86 8.57
N ALA A 483 -17.34 -11.92 8.69
CA ALA A 483 -15.89 -11.82 8.71
C ALA A 483 -15.34 -11.43 7.33
N ILE A 484 -15.85 -12.08 6.28
CA ILE A 484 -15.53 -11.77 4.87
C ILE A 484 -15.96 -10.34 4.52
N LEU A 485 -17.16 -9.93 4.96
CA LEU A 485 -17.64 -8.56 4.80
C LEU A 485 -16.63 -7.57 5.43
N SER A 486 -16.28 -7.78 6.69
CA SER A 486 -15.39 -6.88 7.44
C SER A 486 -14.01 -6.78 6.78
N GLN A 487 -13.52 -7.90 6.27
CA GLN A 487 -12.26 -7.97 5.55
C GLN A 487 -12.30 -7.19 4.22
N TRP A 488 -13.37 -7.35 3.43
CA TRP A 488 -13.55 -6.56 2.20
C TRP A 488 -13.67 -5.07 2.47
N LEU A 489 -14.48 -4.68 3.46
CA LEU A 489 -14.63 -3.29 3.87
C LEU A 489 -13.27 -2.69 4.25
N LYS A 490 -12.48 -3.41 5.07
CA LYS A 490 -11.14 -2.97 5.48
C LYS A 490 -10.23 -2.74 4.26
N TYR A 491 -10.09 -3.71 3.37
CA TYR A 491 -9.19 -3.59 2.22
C TYR A 491 -9.60 -2.49 1.24
N ILE A 492 -10.91 -2.36 0.97
CA ILE A 492 -11.39 -1.34 0.05
C ILE A 492 -11.21 0.05 0.67
N THR A 493 -11.60 0.24 1.93
CA THR A 493 -11.44 1.51 2.64
C THR A 493 -9.98 1.91 2.80
N ASP A 494 -9.07 0.96 3.07
CA ASP A 494 -7.64 1.22 3.16
C ASP A 494 -7.07 1.71 1.81
N ASN A 495 -7.44 1.06 0.70
CA ASN A 495 -7.04 1.49 -0.65
C ASN A 495 -7.57 2.89 -0.98
N ILE A 496 -8.86 3.15 -0.73
CA ILE A 496 -9.48 4.45 -0.94
C ILE A 496 -8.79 5.53 -0.10
N THR A 497 -8.56 5.27 1.18
CA THR A 497 -7.92 6.22 2.10
C THR A 497 -6.49 6.52 1.65
N GLY A 498 -5.73 5.49 1.26
CA GLY A 498 -4.36 5.62 0.76
C GLY A 498 -4.28 6.47 -0.51
N LEU A 499 -5.15 6.22 -1.49
CA LEU A 499 -5.21 7.02 -2.73
C LEU A 499 -5.64 8.46 -2.46
N THR A 500 -6.68 8.65 -1.65
CA THR A 500 -7.18 9.99 -1.30
C THR A 500 -6.10 10.80 -0.58
N HIS A 501 -5.37 10.18 0.35
CA HIS A 501 -4.26 10.84 1.03
C HIS A 501 -3.08 11.17 0.09
N LEU A 502 -2.76 10.31 -0.88
CA LEU A 502 -1.78 10.61 -1.91
C LEU A 502 -2.21 11.84 -2.74
N GLN A 503 -3.49 11.90 -3.12
CA GLN A 503 -4.04 13.05 -3.84
C GLN A 503 -4.02 14.33 -3.00
N MET A 504 -4.31 14.24 -1.70
CA MET A 504 -4.18 15.37 -0.76
C MET A 504 -2.76 15.93 -0.75
N LYS A 505 -1.76 15.05 -0.70
CA LYS A 505 -0.34 15.44 -0.76
C LYS A 505 -0.01 16.15 -2.07
N LEU A 506 -0.53 15.66 -3.21
CA LEU A 506 -0.32 16.30 -4.50
C LEU A 506 -0.95 17.70 -4.56
N TYR A 507 -2.16 17.89 -4.02
CA TYR A 507 -2.78 19.21 -3.90
C TYR A 507 -1.97 20.15 -3.00
N ASN A 508 -1.51 19.68 -1.84
CA ASN A 508 -0.74 20.49 -0.89
C ASN A 508 0.63 20.94 -1.41
N ARG A 509 1.15 20.35 -2.50
CA ARG A 509 2.34 20.86 -3.20
C ARG A 509 2.08 22.19 -3.92
N ASN A 510 0.81 22.48 -4.25
CA ASN A 510 0.39 23.69 -4.95
C ASN A 510 -0.17 24.76 -3.99
N PHE A 511 -0.39 24.43 -2.71
CA PHE A 511 -0.93 25.36 -1.72
C PHE A 511 0.15 25.85 -0.74
N GLY A 512 0.07 27.13 -0.37
CA GLY A 512 0.91 27.71 0.68
C GLY A 512 0.65 27.05 2.04
N VAL A 513 1.58 27.17 2.99
CA VAL A 513 1.52 26.48 4.30
C VAL A 513 0.20 26.75 5.05
N GLY A 514 -0.32 27.97 5.03
CA GLY A 514 -1.58 28.34 5.69
C GLY A 514 -2.86 27.94 4.93
N GLU A 515 -2.73 27.35 3.74
CA GLU A 515 -3.83 26.95 2.87
C GLU A 515 -3.86 25.45 2.57
N ARG A 516 -3.03 24.67 3.26
CA ARG A 516 -2.96 23.23 3.06
C ARG A 516 -4.24 22.55 3.52
N ILE A 517 -4.55 21.45 2.85
CA ILE A 517 -5.62 20.54 3.19
C ILE A 517 -5.12 19.64 4.33
N GLU A 518 -5.80 19.71 5.46
CA GLU A 518 -5.56 18.86 6.63
C GLU A 518 -6.36 17.56 6.54
N TYR A 519 -7.56 17.62 5.95
CA TYR A 519 -8.43 16.47 5.77
C TYR A 519 -9.31 16.64 4.53
N MET A 520 -9.58 15.54 3.84
CA MET A 520 -10.66 15.47 2.88
C MET A 520 -11.24 14.05 2.81
N GLY A 521 -12.57 13.93 2.73
CA GLY A 521 -13.27 12.65 2.71
C GLY A 521 -14.79 12.79 2.63
N TRP A 522 -15.46 11.68 2.36
CA TRP A 522 -16.93 11.65 2.30
C TRP A 522 -17.56 11.62 3.70
N VAL A 523 -18.63 12.39 3.86
CA VAL A 523 -19.51 12.41 5.04
C VAL A 523 -20.96 12.37 4.55
N ASN A 524 -21.89 11.93 5.39
CA ASN A 524 -23.32 11.93 5.07
C ASN A 524 -24.01 13.02 5.88
N GLU A 525 -24.55 14.02 5.18
CA GLU A 525 -25.32 15.11 5.76
C GLU A 525 -26.80 14.75 5.84
N ALA A 526 -27.37 14.92 7.03
CA ALA A 526 -28.79 14.75 7.23
C ALA A 526 -29.57 15.93 6.64
N VAL A 527 -30.65 15.61 5.94
CA VAL A 527 -31.53 16.55 5.27
C VAL A 527 -32.73 16.81 6.17
N SER A 528 -32.92 18.06 6.57
CA SER A 528 -34.11 18.47 7.32
C SER A 528 -35.29 18.64 6.36
N ASN A 529 -36.31 17.77 6.49
CA ASN A 529 -37.56 17.85 5.74
C ASN A 529 -38.72 18.21 6.68
N SER A 530 -39.64 19.05 6.20
CA SER A 530 -40.74 19.64 6.98
C SER A 530 -41.70 18.63 7.62
N ASN A 531 -41.80 17.41 7.07
CA ASN A 531 -42.76 16.41 7.52
C ASN A 531 -42.17 15.36 8.48
N GLN A 532 -40.86 15.10 8.40
CA GLN A 532 -40.09 14.24 9.31
C GLN A 532 -38.61 14.67 9.26
N PRO A 533 -38.09 15.36 10.28
CA PRO A 533 -36.69 15.77 10.29
C PRO A 533 -35.80 14.52 10.46
N TRP A 534 -34.65 14.52 9.76
CA TRP A 534 -33.52 13.58 9.96
C TRP A 534 -33.62 12.13 9.42
N GLN A 535 -34.61 11.75 8.62
CA GLN A 535 -34.61 10.40 8.01
C GLN A 535 -33.90 10.30 6.64
N SER A 536 -33.58 11.44 6.04
CA SER A 536 -32.94 11.49 4.71
C SER A 536 -31.50 11.94 4.82
N TYR A 537 -30.60 11.23 4.13
CA TYR A 537 -29.18 11.54 4.12
C TYR A 537 -28.65 11.75 2.71
N ARG A 538 -27.77 12.73 2.54
CA ARG A 538 -27.04 12.94 1.28
C ARG A 538 -25.52 12.93 1.51
N PRO A 539 -24.75 12.28 0.64
CA PRO A 539 -23.30 12.32 0.73
C PRO A 539 -22.79 13.74 0.40
N ARG A 540 -21.77 14.17 1.13
CA ARG A 540 -21.03 15.42 0.94
C ARG A 540 -19.54 15.09 1.01
N PHE A 541 -18.74 15.74 0.19
CA PHE A 541 -17.29 15.65 0.31
C PHE A 541 -16.80 16.79 1.19
N LEU A 542 -16.40 16.46 2.42
CA LEU A 542 -15.90 17.40 3.41
C LEU A 542 -14.40 17.58 3.22
N ALA A 543 -13.94 18.83 3.25
CA ALA A 543 -12.52 19.15 3.30
C ALA A 543 -12.23 20.27 4.30
N LEU A 544 -11.11 20.14 5.02
CA LEU A 544 -10.54 21.17 5.89
C LEU A 544 -9.30 21.72 5.18
N LYS A 545 -9.42 22.93 4.61
CA LYS A 545 -8.34 23.60 3.86
C LYS A 545 -8.00 24.92 4.54
N GLY A 546 -6.82 25.00 5.15
CA GLY A 546 -6.40 26.17 5.92
C GLY A 546 -7.45 26.52 7.00
N PRO A 547 -7.96 27.76 7.06
CA PRO A 547 -8.98 28.17 8.04
C PRO A 547 -10.42 27.81 7.63
N ASP A 548 -10.62 27.11 6.52
CA ASP A 548 -11.93 26.87 5.91
C ASP A 548 -12.38 25.41 6.01
N LEU A 549 -13.61 25.22 6.50
CA LEU A 549 -14.41 24.02 6.33
C LEU A 549 -15.20 24.16 5.01
N LEU A 550 -14.97 23.23 4.10
CA LEU A 550 -15.56 23.18 2.77
C LEU A 550 -16.44 21.92 2.64
N LEU A 551 -17.66 22.08 2.15
CA LEU A 551 -18.58 20.96 1.88
C LEU A 551 -18.98 20.95 0.39
N PHE A 552 -18.45 20.00 -0.37
CA PHE A 552 -18.75 19.83 -1.78
C PHE A 552 -19.86 18.79 -2.03
N GLU A 553 -20.60 18.92 -3.12
CA GLU A 553 -21.47 17.84 -3.64
C GLU A 553 -20.63 16.71 -4.26
N THR A 554 -19.58 17.09 -5.00
CA THR A 554 -18.64 16.18 -5.67
C THR A 554 -17.21 16.56 -5.31
N PRO A 555 -16.29 15.58 -5.23
CA PRO A 555 -14.91 15.88 -4.85
C PRO A 555 -14.22 16.78 -5.88
N PRO A 556 -13.41 17.77 -5.45
CA PRO A 556 -12.66 18.61 -6.37
C PRO A 556 -11.59 17.79 -7.10
N CYS A 557 -11.59 17.88 -8.44
CA CYS A 557 -10.65 17.14 -9.30
C CYS A 557 -9.45 17.99 -9.72
N ASN A 558 -9.63 19.31 -9.75
CA ASN A 558 -8.61 20.28 -10.13
C ASN A 558 -8.41 21.34 -9.05
N ILE A 559 -7.27 22.02 -9.08
CA ILE A 559 -6.93 23.11 -8.13
C ILE A 559 -7.99 24.23 -8.18
N GLY A 560 -8.51 24.54 -9.37
CA GLY A 560 -9.54 25.57 -9.55
C GLY A 560 -10.91 25.21 -8.97
N ASP A 561 -11.20 23.94 -8.68
CA ASP A 561 -12.50 23.54 -8.12
C ASP A 561 -12.62 23.96 -6.65
N TRP A 562 -11.49 24.08 -5.95
CA TRP A 562 -11.43 24.43 -4.53
C TRP A 562 -11.99 25.82 -4.22
N SER A 563 -11.86 26.77 -5.14
CA SER A 563 -12.42 28.13 -5.00
C SER A 563 -13.91 28.21 -5.33
N ARG A 564 -14.48 27.17 -5.96
CA ARG A 564 -15.88 27.13 -6.40
C ARG A 564 -16.82 26.49 -5.37
N CYS A 565 -16.33 26.15 -4.18
CA CYS A 565 -17.14 25.56 -3.13
C CYS A 565 -18.22 26.54 -2.65
N ALA A 566 -19.49 26.17 -2.79
CA ALA A 566 -20.61 27.00 -2.36
C ALA A 566 -20.79 27.04 -0.82
N LEU A 567 -20.36 25.99 -0.13
CA LEU A 567 -20.56 25.83 1.31
C LEU A 567 -19.21 25.93 2.04
N THR A 568 -18.83 27.18 2.32
CA THR A 568 -17.60 27.53 3.04
C THR A 568 -17.92 28.12 4.42
N PHE A 569 -17.21 27.66 5.43
CA PHE A 569 -17.33 28.11 6.83
C PHE A 569 -15.94 28.29 7.43
N LYS A 570 -15.77 29.30 8.29
CA LYS A 570 -14.50 29.50 9.00
C LYS A 570 -14.45 28.59 10.21
N VAL A 571 -13.44 27.73 10.29
CA VAL A 571 -13.28 26.74 11.37
C VAL A 571 -13.28 27.42 12.75
N TYR A 572 -12.62 28.57 12.89
CA TYR A 572 -12.61 29.35 14.13
C TYR A 572 -13.91 30.11 14.44
N GLN A 573 -14.96 29.99 13.61
CA GLN A 573 -16.31 30.51 13.84
C GLN A 573 -17.36 29.41 13.71
N THR A 574 -16.96 28.14 13.72
CA THR A 574 -17.86 27.01 13.60
C THR A 574 -17.70 26.15 14.84
N MET A 575 -18.82 25.84 15.50
CA MET A 575 -18.84 24.84 16.56
C MET A 575 -18.81 23.45 15.92
N PHE A 576 -17.89 22.62 16.39
CA PHE A 576 -17.85 21.19 16.09
C PHE A 576 -18.11 20.41 17.37
N ARG A 577 -19.02 19.44 17.30
CA ARG A 577 -19.37 18.60 18.44
C ARG A 577 -19.58 17.17 17.97
N VAL A 578 -18.85 16.24 18.56
CA VAL A 578 -19.14 14.80 18.41
C VAL A 578 -20.39 14.47 19.22
N MET A 579 -21.35 13.78 18.60
CA MET A 579 -22.60 13.39 19.24
C MET A 579 -22.40 12.12 20.04
N ARG A 580 -22.99 12.05 21.24
CA ARG A 580 -23.06 10.79 22.00
C ARG A 580 -24.13 9.90 21.37
N GLU A 581 -23.99 8.58 21.51
CA GLU A 581 -24.96 7.63 20.95
C GLU A 581 -26.39 7.88 21.48
N SER A 582 -26.54 8.31 22.73
CA SER A 582 -27.82 8.71 23.34
C SER A 582 -28.43 9.99 22.75
N GLU A 583 -27.63 10.78 22.05
CA GLU A 583 -28.03 12.06 21.43
C GLU A 583 -28.25 11.91 19.92
N ASN A 584 -28.11 10.70 19.37
CA ASN A 584 -28.35 10.44 17.96
C ASN A 584 -29.83 10.65 17.64
N VAL A 585 -30.09 11.35 16.52
CA VAL A 585 -31.45 11.63 16.05
C VAL A 585 -32.09 10.45 15.30
N ASP A 586 -31.30 9.43 14.96
CA ASP A 586 -31.71 8.23 14.20
C ASP A 586 -30.74 7.05 14.42
N GLU A 587 -30.87 5.99 13.61
CA GLU A 587 -30.04 4.77 13.67
C GLU A 587 -28.61 4.93 13.14
N ARG A 588 -28.25 6.09 12.57
CA ARG A 588 -26.89 6.33 12.11
C ARG A 588 -25.94 6.52 13.29
N GLN A 589 -24.78 5.89 13.13
CA GLN A 589 -23.70 5.96 14.10
C GLN A 589 -22.65 6.98 13.66
N HIS A 590 -21.75 7.30 14.59
CA HIS A 590 -20.57 8.13 14.33
C HIS A 590 -20.93 9.54 13.83
N CYS A 591 -21.90 10.16 14.52
CA CYS A 591 -22.46 11.44 14.16
C CYS A 591 -21.71 12.61 14.82
N PHE A 592 -21.67 13.74 14.13
CA PHE A 592 -21.13 14.99 14.64
C PHE A 592 -21.91 16.19 14.06
N LEU A 593 -21.87 17.31 14.77
CA LEU A 593 -22.57 18.53 14.43
C LEU A 593 -21.57 19.63 14.06
N ALA A 594 -21.82 20.31 12.94
CA ALA A 594 -21.14 21.55 12.57
C ALA A 594 -22.15 22.70 12.53
N GLN A 595 -21.97 23.70 13.40
CA GLN A 595 -22.86 24.86 13.48
C GLN A 595 -22.08 26.16 13.31
N SER A 596 -22.48 26.98 12.34
CA SER A 596 -21.94 28.33 12.16
C SER A 596 -23.01 29.38 12.43
N PRO A 597 -22.66 30.58 12.91
CA PRO A 597 -23.63 31.61 13.27
C PRO A 597 -24.41 32.08 12.05
N GLY A 598 -25.71 32.27 12.23
CA GLY A 598 -26.64 32.65 11.16
C GLY A 598 -26.90 31.58 10.10
N LYS A 599 -26.38 30.34 10.27
CA LYS A 599 -26.61 29.21 9.36
C LYS A 599 -27.24 28.04 10.12
N PRO A 600 -28.10 27.22 9.46
CA PRO A 600 -28.69 26.07 10.11
C PRO A 600 -27.62 25.06 10.54
N PRO A 601 -27.80 24.36 11.67
CA PRO A 601 -26.86 23.33 12.12
C PRO A 601 -26.82 22.17 11.12
N ARG A 602 -25.62 21.65 10.85
CA ARG A 602 -25.42 20.53 9.94
C ARG A 602 -25.08 19.29 10.74
N TYR A 603 -26.00 18.33 10.73
CA TYR A 603 -25.81 17.02 11.33
C TYR A 603 -25.18 16.09 10.30
N LEU A 604 -24.00 15.56 10.62
CA LEU A 604 -23.13 14.82 9.71
C LEU A 604 -22.81 13.44 10.33
N SER A 605 -22.64 12.41 9.50
CA SER A 605 -22.21 11.08 9.93
C SER A 605 -21.13 10.50 9.00
N VAL A 606 -20.30 9.62 9.53
CA VAL A 606 -19.29 8.84 8.79
C VAL A 606 -19.53 7.35 8.96
N GLU A 607 -18.92 6.51 8.12
CA GLU A 607 -19.24 5.08 8.07
C GLU A 607 -18.58 4.30 9.20
N THR A 608 -17.46 4.78 9.74
CA THR A 608 -16.74 4.10 10.83
C THR A 608 -16.30 5.04 11.95
N ARG A 609 -16.16 4.49 13.17
CA ARG A 609 -15.58 5.21 14.32
C ARG A 609 -14.17 5.74 14.02
N GLN A 610 -13.36 5.00 13.26
CA GLN A 610 -12.01 5.42 12.92
C GLN A 610 -11.99 6.65 12.00
N GLU A 611 -12.97 6.78 11.11
CA GLU A 611 -13.13 8.00 10.29
C GLU A 611 -13.56 9.19 11.14
N LEU A 612 -14.45 8.99 12.11
CA LEU A 612 -14.89 10.06 13.02
C LEU A 612 -13.72 10.63 13.82
N LEU A 613 -12.89 9.74 14.39
CA LEU A 613 -11.67 10.13 15.11
C LEU A 613 -10.68 10.88 14.21
N ARG A 614 -10.58 10.51 12.92
CA ARG A 614 -9.75 11.23 11.95
C ARG A 614 -10.30 12.63 11.65
N VAL A 615 -11.61 12.77 11.48
CA VAL A 615 -12.26 14.07 11.26
C VAL A 615 -12.06 14.97 12.48
N GLU A 616 -12.27 14.44 13.69
CA GLU A 616 -12.09 15.16 14.94
C GLU A 616 -10.63 15.61 15.15
N ALA A 617 -9.66 14.70 14.94
CA ALA A 617 -8.25 15.04 15.03
C ALA A 617 -7.86 16.13 14.02
N ALA A 618 -8.30 16.00 12.76
CA ALA A 618 -8.03 17.00 11.73
C ALA A 618 -8.72 18.34 12.03
N TRP A 619 -9.90 18.32 12.63
CA TRP A 619 -10.61 19.52 13.08
C TRP A 619 -9.80 20.28 14.13
N HIS A 620 -9.26 19.59 15.14
CA HIS A 620 -8.39 20.21 16.15
C HIS A 620 -7.12 20.79 15.52
N THR A 621 -6.47 20.06 14.61
CA THR A 621 -5.30 20.58 13.88
C THR A 621 -5.66 21.83 13.06
N ALA A 622 -6.79 21.82 12.34
CA ALA A 622 -7.26 22.94 11.56
C ALA A 622 -7.58 24.18 12.44
N ILE A 623 -8.21 23.99 13.60
CA ILE A 623 -8.43 25.08 14.58
C ILE A 623 -7.09 25.69 15.00
N CYS A 624 -6.12 24.86 15.40
CA CYS A 624 -4.84 25.33 15.91
C CYS A 624 -4.09 26.14 14.85
N SER A 625 -4.01 25.61 13.63
CA SER A 625 -3.40 26.29 12.49
C SER A 625 -4.12 27.59 12.16
N ALA A 626 -5.46 27.59 12.14
CA ALA A 626 -6.26 28.77 11.81
C ALA A 626 -6.12 29.89 12.86
N VAL A 627 -6.17 29.56 14.15
CA VAL A 627 -6.01 30.55 15.24
C VAL A 627 -4.59 31.11 15.28
N THR A 628 -3.58 30.26 15.11
CA THR A 628 -2.17 30.69 15.07
C THR A 628 -1.92 31.64 13.90
N TYR A 629 -2.55 31.38 12.75
CA TYR A 629 -2.47 32.26 11.59
C TYR A 629 -3.27 33.57 11.78
N LEU A 630 -4.47 33.49 12.38
CA LEU A 630 -5.34 34.65 12.63
C LEU A 630 -4.72 35.65 13.62
N LYS A 631 -3.94 35.17 14.61
CA LYS A 631 -3.27 35.92 15.69
C LYS A 631 -4.20 36.68 16.64
N SER A 632 -5.11 37.51 16.15
CA SER A 632 -6.06 38.25 16.96
C SER A 632 -7.40 38.47 16.26
N LYS A 633 -8.46 38.61 17.05
CA LYS A 633 -9.79 38.97 16.56
C LYS A 633 -10.55 39.83 17.56
N THR A 634 -11.10 40.94 17.10
CA THR A 634 -11.88 41.89 17.91
C THR A 634 -13.37 41.75 17.64
N PHE A 635 -14.16 41.77 18.71
CA PHE A 635 -15.61 41.74 18.68
C PHE A 635 -16.17 43.02 19.31
N PRO A 636 -17.16 43.67 18.68
CA PRO A 636 -17.84 44.81 19.28
C PRO A 636 -18.69 44.33 20.47
N VAL A 637 -18.51 44.99 21.61
CA VAL A 637 -19.22 44.71 22.86
C VAL A 637 -19.56 46.02 23.59
N THR A 638 -20.53 45.98 24.48
CA THR A 638 -20.83 47.06 25.41
C THR A 638 -20.36 46.65 26.80
N PHE A 639 -19.58 47.51 27.44
CA PHE A 639 -19.08 47.32 28.81
C PHE A 639 -19.37 48.58 29.62
N ASN A 640 -20.00 48.44 30.80
CA ASN A 640 -20.42 49.58 31.65
C ASN A 640 -21.18 50.68 30.87
N SER A 641 -22.09 50.26 29.99
CA SER A 641 -22.88 51.16 29.11
C SER A 641 -22.05 52.00 28.12
N ARG A 642 -20.80 51.62 27.86
CA ARG A 642 -19.92 52.24 26.84
C ARG A 642 -19.58 51.23 25.74
N SER A 643 -19.44 51.71 24.50
CA SER A 643 -19.00 50.90 23.38
C SER A 643 -17.52 50.53 23.53
N ALA A 644 -17.20 49.25 23.35
CA ALA A 644 -15.87 48.69 23.51
C ALA A 644 -15.61 47.57 22.49
N GLY A 645 -14.33 47.24 22.30
CA GLY A 645 -13.89 46.08 21.55
C GLY A 645 -13.28 45.04 22.48
N LEU A 646 -13.83 43.82 22.47
CA LEU A 646 -13.20 42.66 23.10
C LEU A 646 -12.29 41.99 22.08
N THR A 647 -10.98 42.09 22.28
CA THR A 647 -9.96 41.44 21.46
C THR A 647 -9.50 40.14 22.10
N LEU A 648 -9.64 39.05 21.36
CA LEU A 648 -9.00 37.77 21.62
C LEU A 648 -7.66 37.75 20.89
N GLU A 649 -6.55 37.74 21.61
CA GLU A 649 -5.21 37.74 21.06
C GLU A 649 -4.45 36.48 21.50
N TRP A 650 -3.85 35.78 20.54
CA TRP A 650 -3.18 34.51 20.76
C TRP A 650 -2.11 34.61 21.84
N THR A 651 -1.29 35.65 21.88
CA THR A 651 -0.21 35.78 22.87
C THR A 651 -0.68 36.38 24.20
N GLN A 652 -1.54 37.42 24.14
CA GLN A 652 -1.88 38.23 25.31
C GLN A 652 -3.16 37.79 26.05
N GLY A 653 -4.02 37.00 25.41
CA GLY A 653 -5.30 36.57 25.98
C GLY A 653 -6.46 37.49 25.60
N PHE A 654 -7.23 37.92 26.60
CA PHE A 654 -8.37 38.80 26.48
C PHE A 654 -7.94 40.25 26.74
N THR A 655 -8.25 41.16 25.83
CA THR A 655 -8.09 42.60 26.03
C THR A 655 -9.41 43.30 25.73
N LEU A 656 -9.88 44.14 26.64
CA LEU A 656 -11.02 45.03 26.39
C LEU A 656 -10.52 46.46 26.23
N SER A 657 -10.87 47.11 25.11
CA SER A 657 -10.51 48.50 24.83
C SER A 657 -11.74 49.34 24.50
N TYR A 658 -11.85 50.54 25.04
CA TYR A 658 -12.94 51.46 24.68
C TYR A 658 -12.74 52.03 23.26
N GLU A 659 -13.85 52.23 22.56
CA GLU A 659 -13.86 52.73 21.18
C GLU A 659 -13.41 54.21 21.15
N GLY A 660 -12.42 54.55 20.31
CA GLY A 660 -11.99 55.93 20.03
C GLY A 660 -10.59 56.36 20.53
N ILE A 661 -10.09 55.82 21.64
CA ILE A 661 -8.78 56.25 22.23
C ILE A 661 -7.77 55.09 22.33
N GLY A 662 -8.22 53.83 22.18
CA GLY A 662 -7.36 52.66 22.44
C GLY A 662 -7.04 52.48 23.93
N GLU A 663 -7.76 53.17 24.81
CA GLU A 663 -7.68 53.00 26.26
C GLU A 663 -8.10 51.56 26.63
N ILE A 664 -7.18 50.84 27.28
CA ILE A 664 -7.40 49.46 27.73
C ILE A 664 -8.16 49.50 29.05
N ALA A 665 -9.38 48.98 29.06
CA ALA A 665 -10.18 48.85 30.28
C ALA A 665 -9.63 47.77 31.20
N TRP A 666 -9.22 46.63 30.64
CA TRP A 666 -8.57 45.53 31.36
C TRP A 666 -7.95 44.52 30.38
N ARG A 667 -7.03 43.70 30.89
CA ARG A 667 -6.36 42.64 30.15
C ARG A 667 -6.16 41.42 31.04
N TYR A 668 -6.48 40.24 30.51
CA TYR A 668 -6.36 38.96 31.20
C TYR A 668 -5.78 37.88 30.28
N LYS A 669 -4.88 37.04 30.79
CA LYS A 669 -4.36 35.87 30.05
C LYS A 669 -5.42 34.78 29.95
N PHE A 670 -5.32 33.90 28.94
CA PHE A 670 -6.21 32.73 28.83
C PHE A 670 -6.20 31.82 30.07
N SER A 671 -5.03 31.67 30.72
CA SER A 671 -4.88 30.86 31.93
C SER A 671 -5.59 31.42 33.17
N GLN A 672 -5.98 32.70 33.13
CA GLN A 672 -6.69 33.37 34.21
C GLN A 672 -8.21 33.19 34.10
N LEU A 673 -8.73 32.73 32.97
CA LEU A 673 -10.16 32.45 32.81
C LEU A 673 -10.51 31.18 33.61
N ARG A 674 -11.36 31.31 34.63
CA ARG A 674 -11.85 30.19 35.47
C ARG A 674 -13.21 29.67 35.04
N GLY A 675 -14.00 30.50 34.38
CA GLY A 675 -15.28 30.10 33.84
C GLY A 675 -15.89 31.19 32.97
N SER A 676 -16.86 30.78 32.16
CA SER A 676 -17.70 31.68 31.37
C SER A 676 -19.14 31.22 31.46
N SER A 677 -20.08 32.15 31.47
CA SER A 677 -21.52 31.86 31.36
C SER A 677 -22.17 32.88 30.43
N ASP A 678 -23.25 32.48 29.76
CA ASP A 678 -23.97 33.32 28.82
C ASP A 678 -25.49 33.10 28.94
N ASP A 679 -26.27 34.06 28.43
CA ASP A 679 -27.74 34.01 28.42
C ASP A 679 -28.32 33.45 27.11
N GLY A 680 -27.46 32.99 26.19
CA GLY A 680 -27.82 32.54 24.85
C GLY A 680 -28.32 33.63 23.90
N LYS A 681 -28.35 34.90 24.32
CA LYS A 681 -28.90 36.03 23.56
C LYS A 681 -27.84 37.10 23.30
N SER A 682 -27.45 37.85 24.32
CA SER A 682 -26.52 38.97 24.17
C SER A 682 -25.53 39.13 25.33
N ARG A 683 -25.77 38.53 26.50
CA ARG A 683 -24.94 38.76 27.69
C ARG A 683 -23.93 37.63 27.88
N LEU A 684 -22.68 38.02 28.14
CA LEU A 684 -21.57 37.14 28.45
C LEU A 684 -20.94 37.56 29.78
N LYS A 685 -20.77 36.60 30.69
CA LYS A 685 -20.04 36.77 31.95
C LYS A 685 -18.75 35.96 31.89
N LEU A 686 -17.63 36.63 32.13
CA LEU A 686 -16.30 36.02 32.19
C LEU A 686 -15.75 36.13 33.61
N HIS A 687 -15.32 35.01 34.16
CA HIS A 687 -14.78 34.93 35.52
C HIS A 687 -13.25 34.77 35.45
N PHE A 688 -12.53 35.81 35.87
CA PHE A 688 -11.07 35.86 35.83
C PHE A 688 -10.47 35.78 37.23
N GLN A 689 -9.39 35.03 37.38
CA GLN A 689 -8.57 35.04 38.59
C GLN A 689 -7.45 36.08 38.47
N GLU A 690 -7.31 36.90 39.51
CA GLU A 690 -6.25 37.90 39.62
C GLU A 690 -4.86 37.24 39.79
N PRO A 691 -3.76 37.82 39.27
CA PRO A 691 -2.45 37.17 39.28
C PRO A 691 -1.93 36.77 40.67
N ASP A 692 -2.24 37.58 41.68
CA ASP A 692 -1.69 37.46 43.04
C ASP A 692 -2.76 37.14 44.10
N SER A 693 -3.98 36.79 43.68
CA SER A 693 -5.11 36.52 44.58
C SER A 693 -5.94 35.31 44.14
N ILE A 694 -6.65 34.69 45.09
CA ILE A 694 -7.67 33.66 44.83
C ILE A 694 -9.01 34.33 44.45
N ALA A 695 -9.12 35.65 44.60
CA ALA A 695 -10.31 36.41 44.22
C ALA A 695 -10.64 36.23 42.73
N ILE A 696 -11.92 35.98 42.47
CA ILE A 696 -12.47 35.83 41.13
C ILE A 696 -13.24 37.10 40.79
N GLU A 697 -12.77 37.83 39.78
CA GLU A 697 -13.47 38.98 39.24
C GLU A 697 -14.43 38.55 38.12
N THR A 698 -15.65 39.06 38.15
CA THR A 698 -16.65 38.80 37.10
C THR A 698 -16.78 40.02 36.19
N LYS A 699 -16.49 39.85 34.90
CA LYS A 699 -16.71 40.87 33.88
C LYS A 699 -17.95 40.52 33.07
N GLU A 700 -18.95 41.39 33.09
CA GLU A 700 -20.18 41.25 32.30
C GLU A 700 -20.10 42.14 31.06
N LEU A 701 -20.39 41.54 29.90
CA LEU A 701 -20.30 42.15 28.58
C LEU A 701 -21.60 41.90 27.82
N GLU A 702 -22.05 42.88 27.06
CA GLU A 702 -23.15 42.71 26.12
C GLU A 702 -22.62 42.70 24.69
N CYS A 703 -23.01 41.71 23.89
CA CYS A 703 -22.54 41.51 22.53
C CYS A 703 -23.72 41.16 21.61
N SER A 704 -23.91 41.95 20.55
CA SER A 704 -24.95 41.70 19.55
C SER A 704 -24.72 40.43 18.72
N GLN A 705 -23.46 39.98 18.62
CA GLN A 705 -23.07 38.77 17.90
C GLN A 705 -22.48 37.72 18.86
N LEU A 706 -23.16 37.47 19.98
CA LEU A 706 -22.70 36.58 21.04
C LEU A 706 -22.24 35.21 20.52
N GLN A 707 -23.00 34.58 19.62
CA GLN A 707 -22.64 33.26 19.08
C GLN A 707 -21.32 33.27 18.28
N ASN A 708 -21.04 34.33 17.52
CA ASN A 708 -19.76 34.51 16.82
C ASN A 708 -18.60 34.61 17.80
N LEU A 709 -18.80 35.37 18.89
CA LEU A 709 -17.82 35.54 19.94
C LEU A 709 -17.56 34.22 20.67
N LEU A 710 -18.61 33.50 21.08
CA LEU A 710 -18.51 32.23 21.80
C LEU A 710 -17.75 31.16 21.00
N PHE A 711 -18.10 30.99 19.72
CA PHE A 711 -17.43 30.00 18.87
C PHE A 711 -15.96 30.34 18.64
N CYS A 712 -15.65 31.63 18.48
CA CYS A 712 -14.27 32.07 18.33
C CYS A 712 -13.47 31.95 19.64
N MET A 713 -14.08 32.30 20.77
CA MET A 713 -13.49 32.11 22.09
C MET A 713 -13.17 30.64 22.35
N HIS A 714 -14.10 29.73 22.02
CA HIS A 714 -13.87 28.29 22.10
C HIS A 714 -12.70 27.87 21.21
N ALA A 715 -12.63 28.34 19.95
CA ALA A 715 -11.53 28.02 19.05
C ALA A 715 -10.16 28.48 19.60
N PHE A 716 -10.06 29.70 20.15
CA PHE A 716 -8.84 30.21 20.78
C PHE A 716 -8.44 29.40 22.02
N LEU A 717 -9.40 29.03 22.87
CA LEU A 717 -9.16 28.20 24.05
C LEU A 717 -8.73 26.78 23.66
N THR A 718 -9.40 26.14 22.70
CA THR A 718 -9.01 24.83 22.17
C THR A 718 -7.60 24.86 21.60
N ALA A 719 -7.28 25.86 20.77
CA ALA A 719 -5.92 26.03 20.24
C ALA A 719 -4.89 26.21 21.35
N LYS A 720 -5.23 26.96 22.41
CA LYS A 720 -4.33 27.17 23.55
C LYS A 720 -4.06 25.91 24.34
N VAL A 721 -5.10 25.13 24.64
CA VAL A 721 -4.96 23.83 25.33
C VAL A 721 -4.11 22.89 24.50
N ALA A 722 -4.35 22.82 23.19
CA ALA A 722 -3.56 21.99 22.29
C ALA A 722 -2.08 22.42 22.20
N ALA A 723 -1.79 23.72 22.27
CA ALA A 723 -0.42 24.23 22.23
C ALA A 723 0.40 23.97 23.51
N VAL A 724 -0.25 23.62 24.64
CA VAL A 724 0.44 23.19 25.88
C VAL A 724 0.43 21.67 26.05
N ASP A 725 -0.33 20.94 25.23
CA ASP A 725 -0.36 19.48 25.27
C ASP A 725 0.88 18.90 24.55
N PRO A 726 1.80 18.25 25.29
CA PRO A 726 3.00 17.67 24.70
C PRO A 726 2.69 16.57 23.68
N THR A 727 1.56 15.88 23.78
CA THR A 727 1.16 14.85 22.82
C THR A 727 0.76 15.47 21.48
N PHE A 728 0.00 16.57 21.50
CA PHE A 728 -0.41 17.31 20.32
C PHE A 728 0.78 17.99 19.61
N LEU A 729 1.71 18.58 20.37
CA LEU A 729 2.94 19.17 19.81
C LEU A 729 3.81 18.13 19.09
N THR A 730 3.86 16.89 19.57
CA THR A 730 4.62 15.83 18.89
C THR A 730 3.94 15.26 17.63
N SER A 731 2.64 15.50 17.44
CA SER A 731 1.90 15.09 16.24
C SER A 731 1.90 16.12 15.11
N THR A 732 2.26 17.38 15.40
CA THR A 732 2.18 18.53 14.47
C THR A 732 3.55 19.01 14.01
N THR A 733 4.65 18.49 14.55
CA THR A 733 5.99 18.71 13.99
C THR A 733 6.19 17.87 12.73
N PRO A 734 6.61 18.46 11.59
CA PRO A 734 6.73 17.78 10.31
C PRO A 734 7.74 16.63 10.28
#